data_AF-A0A3E3I4N1-F1
#
_entry.id   AF-A0A3E3I4N1-F1
#
_cell.length_a   1.000
_cell.length_b   1.000
_cell.length_c   1.000
_cell.angle_alpha   90.00
_cell.angle_beta   90.00
_cell.angle_gamma   90.00
#
_symmetry.space_group_name_H-M   'P 1'
#
loop_
_entity.id
_entity.type
_entity.pdbx_description
1 polymer ?
#
loop_
_entity_poly.entity_id
_entity_poly.type
_entity_poly.pdbx_seq_one_letter_code
_entity_poly.pdbx_strand_id
1 'polypeptide(L)'
;MITRILNCGCPWRMPLCRESIRITGDDMKNTIHIHTEKVKFPTAPEFYGLFFEDINHAADGGLYPEMIRNRAFEDSLLPEGCTTDPDQRIFVTEYGWPGAFNHGEGMDEWAAAVPDTEIPGWYAQDASFSLLTEGTLNPNRKAALRTTFAPGGKIYNIGYFGVPVKEGEEYHFYFFVQSDAAAGLTVALESEEGVSLGSSRLTLQKSGGYLRYDCDLTACGTDFKGRISISCDGACTVTLGFTSLMPKKTFKGHGLREDLAMALKNTHAKFIRFPGGCVVEGINEQNSLRFSRTIGPVWERPSAQLMWHYRTTNGLGFHEYLQLCEDLEMEAMYVCNCGMSCQARHGGGFSEETTREYLEEALHALEYALGSEDTPYGSLRAQYGRKEPFRLKYVEIGNENFGPEYNERYELFYHALKAAFPQVIYISNGHTEREKLPTDFADEHYYDAPEFFLENVDLFDDYDRSGPKIFLGEYAVNGGNTIASMECALAESAFLLGAEKNQDIVRLTAYAPLFQNSDYTAWKPNMIVFDNHQVYGIPSYHAVSLLGKYRGDEVVETETESEAKPPVYKGIPGIMCEKEGLLFKNARINGQPVEVSKCIYGEIEEAGDAWRMVFGNRKHHCTGKSREWNEAFEEFIGSGSFHENPVIWAVFGTDELEEYTFEIDIKCEEDNPLTLSAWNHHPETDAGCNEPKDTEWTTRTVRNQVWKLEKGRSATRVPRFFDKPLSEEEQVPVSIPYGEYNHYKMVCQPCGYECYINDRLVQKKTHVLHPLINALAVQDKEKIYLKMVNVDEEDREVRICTDCAVTQEVLAEVLAADPGAVNSFEDKEHVSAACRRIPGGSEFTYRIPAHSVNVLVMEKEGRKSLC
;
A
#
# COMPACT_ATOMS: atom_id res chain seq x y z
N MET A 1 -46.07 7.13 -36.02
CA MET A 1 -47.21 7.13 -35.07
C MET A 1 -46.76 6.29 -33.89
N ILE A 2 -46.41 6.95 -32.79
CA ILE A 2 -47.27 7.12 -31.61
C ILE A 2 -47.32 5.82 -30.79
N THR A 3 -46.45 5.65 -29.79
CA THR A 3 -46.59 6.03 -28.36
C THR A 3 -47.46 5.09 -27.51
N ARG A 4 -46.92 4.81 -26.30
CA ARG A 4 -47.58 4.53 -25.00
C ARG A 4 -47.74 3.06 -24.58
N ILE A 5 -47.03 2.56 -23.55
CA ILE A 5 -46.83 2.93 -22.11
C ILE A 5 -47.72 2.04 -21.22
N LEU A 6 -47.13 1.62 -20.08
CA LEU A 6 -47.68 1.25 -18.76
C LEU A 6 -47.43 -0.24 -18.45
N ASN A 7 -46.95 -0.66 -17.28
CA ASN A 7 -46.57 0.00 -16.04
C ASN A 7 -45.97 -1.10 -15.14
N CYS A 8 -44.85 -0.84 -14.46
CA CYS A 8 -44.55 -1.45 -13.15
C CYS A 8 -43.72 -0.43 -12.38
N GLY A 9 -44.38 0.29 -11.47
CA GLY A 9 -43.73 1.16 -10.52
C GLY A 9 -43.33 0.39 -9.26
N CYS A 10 -42.15 0.72 -8.73
CA CYS A 10 -41.98 0.96 -7.30
C CYS A 10 -40.84 1.99 -7.11
N PRO A 11 -40.94 2.85 -6.09
CA PRO A 11 -40.25 4.13 -6.04
C PRO A 11 -38.85 3.99 -5.44
N TRP A 12 -37.86 4.49 -6.16
CA TRP A 12 -36.61 4.94 -5.57
C TRP A 12 -36.95 6.10 -4.64
N ARG A 13 -36.81 5.91 -3.32
CA ARG A 13 -36.69 7.04 -2.41
C ARG A 13 -35.31 7.65 -2.67
N MET A 14 -35.32 8.87 -3.17
CA MET A 14 -34.20 9.79 -3.19
C MET A 14 -33.47 9.77 -1.83
N PRO A 15 -32.13 9.88 -1.78
CA PRO A 15 -31.49 10.37 -0.58
C PRO A 15 -32.05 11.78 -0.34
N LEU A 16 -32.71 11.96 0.79
CA LEU A 16 -33.13 13.28 1.24
C LEU A 16 -31.88 14.16 1.25
N CYS A 17 -31.99 15.34 0.62
CA CYS A 17 -31.10 16.48 0.81
C CYS A 17 -30.55 16.46 2.25
N ARG A 18 -29.25 16.21 2.41
CA ARG A 18 -28.55 16.36 3.69
C ARG A 18 -28.91 17.74 4.21
N GLU A 19 -29.66 17.81 5.31
CA GLU A 19 -29.93 19.09 5.96
C GLU A 19 -28.57 19.68 6.33
N SER A 20 -28.27 20.85 5.75
CA SER A 20 -27.18 21.70 6.20
C SER A 20 -27.32 21.87 7.71
N ILE A 21 -26.36 21.36 8.47
CA ILE A 21 -26.26 21.63 9.90
C ILE A 21 -26.18 23.15 10.05
N ARG A 22 -27.27 23.74 10.55
CA ARG A 22 -27.32 25.17 10.86
C ARG A 22 -26.55 25.40 12.14
N ILE A 23 -25.45 26.13 12.05
CA ILE A 23 -24.76 26.68 13.22
C ILE A 23 -25.63 27.82 13.77
N THR A 24 -26.21 27.62 14.96
CA THR A 24 -26.78 28.72 15.76
C THR A 24 -26.42 28.56 17.23
N GLY A 25 -25.65 29.52 17.77
CA GLY A 25 -25.73 30.01 19.14
C GLY A 25 -25.00 29.25 20.26
N ASP A 26 -23.81 29.76 20.63
CA ASP A 26 -23.28 30.03 21.99
C ASP A 26 -23.46 29.04 23.18
N ASP A 27 -23.85 27.77 22.97
CA ASP A 27 -23.93 26.80 24.09
C ASP A 27 -23.66 25.33 23.69
N MET A 28 -22.77 25.05 22.73
CA MET A 28 -22.39 23.66 22.38
C MET A 28 -21.15 23.21 23.16
N LYS A 29 -21.33 22.27 24.09
CA LYS A 29 -20.25 21.54 24.77
C LYS A 29 -20.23 20.12 24.22
N ASN A 30 -19.09 19.65 23.69
CA ASN A 30 -18.97 18.30 23.14
C ASN A 30 -19.44 17.26 24.18
N THR A 31 -20.39 16.41 23.81
CA THR A 31 -21.00 15.42 24.73
C THR A 31 -21.07 14.07 24.06
N ILE A 32 -20.72 13.01 24.82
CA ILE A 32 -20.80 11.62 24.39
C ILE A 32 -21.67 10.85 25.38
N HIS A 33 -22.76 10.26 24.89
CA HIS A 33 -23.60 9.33 25.64
C HIS A 33 -23.33 7.89 25.19
N ILE A 34 -23.01 7.01 26.13
CA ILE A 34 -22.76 5.59 25.89
C ILE A 34 -23.91 4.77 26.46
N HIS A 35 -24.58 4.00 25.59
CA HIS A 35 -25.71 3.16 25.96
C HIS A 35 -25.31 1.68 26.01
N THR A 36 -24.75 1.22 27.13
CA THR A 36 -24.27 -0.16 27.32
C THR A 36 -25.36 -1.22 27.23
N GLU A 37 -26.62 -0.86 27.46
CA GLU A 37 -27.77 -1.77 27.30
C GLU A 37 -28.25 -1.86 25.84
N LYS A 38 -27.88 -0.90 24.97
CA LYS A 38 -28.24 -0.88 23.54
C LYS A 38 -27.10 -1.42 22.68
N VAL A 39 -26.92 -2.74 22.71
CA VAL A 39 -25.96 -3.43 21.85
C VAL A 39 -26.42 -3.35 20.38
N LYS A 40 -25.58 -2.82 19.50
CA LYS A 40 -25.84 -2.82 18.05
C LYS A 40 -25.55 -4.19 17.45
N PHE A 41 -24.37 -4.74 17.72
CA PHE A 41 -23.92 -6.04 17.21
C PHE A 41 -22.65 -6.54 17.94
N PRO A 42 -22.36 -7.85 17.89
CA PRO A 42 -21.06 -8.39 18.31
C PRO A 42 -19.93 -7.84 17.45
N THR A 43 -18.77 -7.63 18.05
CA THR A 43 -17.58 -7.19 17.32
C THR A 43 -17.08 -8.27 16.35
N ALA A 44 -16.43 -7.86 15.27
CA ALA A 44 -15.75 -8.78 14.36
C ALA A 44 -14.40 -9.20 14.98
N PRO A 45 -14.20 -10.49 15.34
CA PRO A 45 -12.98 -10.91 16.05
C PRO A 45 -11.71 -10.61 15.27
N GLU A 46 -11.78 -10.72 13.94
CA GLU A 46 -10.67 -10.47 13.03
C GLU A 46 -10.64 -9.04 12.43
N PHE A 47 -11.36 -8.07 13.02
CA PHE A 47 -11.52 -6.74 12.39
C PHE A 47 -10.21 -6.06 11.95
N TYR A 48 -9.19 -5.99 12.82
CA TYR A 48 -7.87 -5.49 12.42
C TYR A 48 -6.95 -6.65 12.03
N GLY A 49 -6.39 -6.57 10.82
CA GLY A 49 -5.39 -7.47 10.26
C GLY A 49 -4.23 -6.73 9.60
N LEU A 50 -3.42 -7.51 8.88
CA LEU A 50 -2.20 -7.06 8.21
C LEU A 50 -2.23 -7.49 6.75
N PHE A 51 -1.71 -6.64 5.87
CA PHE A 51 -1.50 -6.92 4.45
C PHE A 51 -0.02 -7.19 4.19
N PHE A 52 0.32 -8.26 3.47
CA PHE A 52 1.71 -8.59 3.18
C PHE A 52 1.89 -9.01 1.71
N GLU A 53 2.62 -8.18 0.96
CA GLU A 53 3.39 -8.56 -0.23
C GLU A 53 4.88 -8.30 -0.03
N ASP A 54 5.68 -8.96 -0.87
CA ASP A 54 7.11 -8.65 -1.02
C ASP A 54 7.29 -7.36 -1.84
N ILE A 55 7.10 -6.22 -1.18
CA ILE A 55 7.38 -4.86 -1.66
C ILE A 55 8.42 -4.22 -0.75
N ASN A 56 9.26 -3.30 -1.24
CA ASN A 56 10.28 -2.61 -0.42
C ASN A 56 11.22 -3.55 0.35
N HIS A 57 11.55 -4.72 -0.22
CA HIS A 57 12.28 -5.79 0.48
C HIS A 57 11.57 -6.32 1.75
N ALA A 58 10.24 -6.31 1.79
CA ALA A 58 9.45 -6.79 2.93
C ALA A 58 9.67 -8.28 3.24
N ALA A 59 9.85 -9.13 2.24
CA ALA A 59 10.20 -10.54 2.44
C ALA A 59 11.72 -10.74 2.35
N ASP A 60 12.26 -10.80 1.14
CA ASP A 60 13.70 -10.96 0.90
C ASP A 60 14.44 -9.69 1.30
N GLY A 61 15.32 -9.78 2.31
CA GLY A 61 15.96 -8.62 2.95
C GLY A 61 15.20 -8.05 4.14
N GLY A 62 14.00 -8.56 4.42
CA GLY A 62 13.13 -8.12 5.50
C GLY A 62 12.76 -9.25 6.45
N LEU A 63 11.49 -9.65 6.45
CA LEU A 63 10.95 -10.67 7.36
C LEU A 63 11.64 -12.02 7.20
N TYR A 64 12.11 -12.33 5.98
CA TYR A 64 12.95 -13.48 5.71
C TYR A 64 14.43 -13.14 6.00
N PRO A 65 15.05 -13.74 7.04
CA PRO A 65 16.35 -13.29 7.55
C PRO A 65 17.53 -13.93 6.79
N GLU A 66 17.35 -14.27 5.51
CA GLU A 66 18.48 -14.60 4.64
C GLU A 66 19.33 -13.37 4.44
N MET A 67 20.63 -13.50 4.71
CA MET A 67 21.56 -12.37 4.72
C MET A 67 22.35 -12.24 3.42
N ILE A 68 22.32 -13.25 2.53
CA ILE A 68 22.96 -13.19 1.22
C ILE A 68 21.95 -12.69 0.18
N ARG A 69 22.21 -11.49 -0.36
CA ARG A 69 21.48 -11.00 -1.52
C ARG A 69 21.96 -11.74 -2.77
N ASN A 70 21.06 -11.98 -3.73
CA ASN A 70 21.37 -12.71 -4.96
C ASN A 70 22.02 -14.09 -4.69
N ARG A 71 21.48 -14.82 -3.70
CA ARG A 71 22.04 -16.08 -3.20
C ARG A 71 22.09 -17.23 -4.22
N ALA A 72 21.33 -17.09 -5.31
CA ALA A 72 21.24 -18.01 -6.44
C ALA A 72 21.88 -17.44 -7.73
N PHE A 73 22.44 -16.23 -7.69
CA PHE A 73 23.13 -15.58 -8.82
C PHE A 73 22.22 -15.24 -10.01
N GLU A 74 20.93 -15.09 -9.80
CA GLU A 74 19.93 -14.91 -10.87
C GLU A 74 19.51 -13.45 -11.08
N ASP A 75 19.89 -12.51 -10.20
CA ASP A 75 19.35 -11.14 -10.24
C ASP A 75 19.68 -10.40 -11.54
N SER A 76 20.86 -10.64 -12.14
CA SER A 76 21.23 -10.03 -13.43
C SER A 76 20.63 -10.72 -14.66
N LEU A 77 19.90 -11.82 -14.49
CA LEU A 77 19.18 -12.46 -15.59
C LEU A 77 17.96 -11.62 -15.97
N LEU A 78 17.82 -11.36 -17.27
CA LEU A 78 16.64 -10.72 -17.83
C LEU A 78 15.37 -11.48 -17.40
N PRO A 79 14.34 -10.80 -16.88
CA PRO A 79 13.08 -11.44 -16.53
C PRO A 79 12.45 -12.14 -17.73
N GLU A 80 11.79 -13.28 -17.48
CA GLU A 80 11.13 -14.03 -18.55
C GLU A 80 10.03 -13.20 -19.20
N GLY A 81 9.88 -13.32 -20.52
CA GLY A 81 8.90 -12.54 -21.28
C GLY A 81 9.20 -11.03 -21.38
N CYS A 82 10.41 -10.61 -21.01
CA CYS A 82 10.85 -9.21 -21.11
C CYS A 82 11.97 -9.02 -22.13
N THR A 83 12.16 -7.79 -22.56
CA THR A 83 13.29 -7.33 -23.39
C THR A 83 14.07 -6.23 -22.68
N THR A 84 15.36 -6.12 -22.97
CA THR A 84 16.21 -5.02 -22.51
C THR A 84 17.18 -4.66 -23.62
N ASP A 85 17.52 -3.38 -23.75
CA ASP A 85 18.79 -3.00 -24.34
C ASP A 85 19.88 -3.18 -23.27
N PRO A 86 20.98 -3.92 -23.53
CA PRO A 86 22.05 -4.14 -22.56
C PRO A 86 22.72 -2.85 -22.06
N ASP A 87 22.64 -1.75 -22.81
CA ASP A 87 23.18 -0.45 -22.39
C ASP A 87 22.17 0.37 -21.58
N GLN A 88 20.92 -0.10 -21.46
CA GLN A 88 19.86 0.55 -20.70
C GLN A 88 19.69 -0.05 -19.31
N ARG A 89 19.09 0.74 -18.41
CA ARG A 89 18.85 0.41 -17.00
C ARG A 89 17.44 -0.11 -16.73
N ILE A 90 16.71 -0.50 -17.78
CA ILE A 90 15.31 -0.91 -17.70
C ILE A 90 15.08 -2.25 -18.40
N PHE A 91 14.04 -2.97 -18.00
CA PHE A 91 13.43 -3.99 -18.84
C PHE A 91 12.06 -3.51 -19.32
N VAL A 92 11.56 -4.08 -20.41
CA VAL A 92 10.21 -3.82 -20.94
C VAL A 92 9.49 -5.15 -21.09
N THR A 93 8.27 -5.25 -20.56
CA THR A 93 7.43 -6.45 -20.68
C THR A 93 6.82 -6.57 -22.08
N GLU A 94 6.27 -7.74 -22.42
CA GLU A 94 5.51 -7.93 -23.66
C GLU A 94 4.30 -6.99 -23.81
N TYR A 95 3.82 -6.42 -22.70
CA TYR A 95 2.72 -5.44 -22.67
C TYR A 95 3.21 -3.99 -22.81
N GLY A 96 4.52 -3.78 -22.99
CA GLY A 96 5.14 -2.45 -23.10
C GLY A 96 5.40 -1.76 -21.77
N TRP A 97 5.11 -2.39 -20.62
CA TRP A 97 5.41 -1.79 -19.31
C TRP A 97 6.92 -1.80 -19.03
N PRO A 98 7.56 -0.65 -18.77
CA PRO A 98 8.96 -0.57 -18.41
C PRO A 98 9.16 -0.68 -16.89
N GLY A 99 10.15 -1.45 -16.47
CA GLY A 99 10.58 -1.54 -15.07
C GLY A 99 12.03 -1.14 -14.91
N ALA A 100 12.36 -0.39 -13.85
CA ALA A 100 13.74 -0.22 -13.42
C ALA A 100 14.39 -1.58 -13.18
N PHE A 101 15.60 -1.77 -13.69
CA PHE A 101 16.33 -3.04 -13.68
C PHE A 101 17.75 -2.88 -13.18
N ASN A 102 18.49 -1.88 -13.67
CA ASN A 102 19.91 -1.62 -13.34
C ASN A 102 20.76 -2.91 -13.36
N HIS A 103 20.62 -3.73 -14.41
CA HIS A 103 21.31 -5.02 -14.55
C HIS A 103 21.09 -6.00 -13.38
N GLY A 104 19.93 -5.92 -12.73
CA GLY A 104 19.55 -6.72 -11.57
C GLY A 104 19.71 -6.00 -10.23
N GLU A 105 20.28 -4.79 -10.19
CA GLU A 105 20.35 -4.00 -8.97
C GLU A 105 18.99 -3.39 -8.56
N GLY A 106 18.08 -3.25 -9.51
CA GLY A 106 16.72 -2.78 -9.27
C GLY A 106 16.56 -1.27 -9.41
N MET A 107 16.18 -0.58 -8.33
CA MET A 107 15.94 0.87 -8.33
C MET A 107 17.23 1.68 -8.49
N ASP A 108 17.13 2.85 -9.14
CA ASP A 108 18.26 3.77 -9.37
C ASP A 108 18.94 4.22 -8.08
N GLU A 109 18.17 4.51 -7.03
CA GLU A 109 18.66 4.96 -5.73
C GLU A 109 19.47 3.87 -5.04
N TRP A 110 19.01 2.61 -5.12
CA TRP A 110 19.73 1.46 -4.60
C TRP A 110 21.02 1.23 -5.40
N ALA A 111 20.92 1.19 -6.72
CA ALA A 111 22.08 1.00 -7.61
C ALA A 111 23.15 2.08 -7.39
N ALA A 112 22.76 3.33 -7.13
CA ALA A 112 23.69 4.41 -6.81
C ALA A 112 24.33 4.30 -5.41
N ALA A 113 23.68 3.58 -4.48
CA ALA A 113 24.12 3.45 -3.10
C ALA A 113 25.06 2.26 -2.86
N VAL A 114 25.14 1.32 -3.81
CA VAL A 114 26.01 0.14 -3.74
C VAL A 114 27.16 0.21 -4.76
N PRO A 115 28.31 -0.45 -4.51
CA PRO A 115 29.38 -0.49 -5.51
C PRO A 115 28.97 -1.30 -6.75
N ASP A 116 29.42 -0.86 -7.94
CA ASP A 116 29.16 -1.54 -9.21
C ASP A 116 29.70 -2.98 -9.23
N THR A 117 28.92 -3.89 -9.80
CA THR A 117 29.29 -5.29 -10.05
C THR A 117 28.48 -5.89 -11.19
N GLU A 118 29.06 -6.87 -11.90
CA GLU A 118 28.34 -7.65 -12.93
C GLU A 118 27.34 -8.64 -12.32
N ILE A 119 27.56 -9.04 -11.06
CA ILE A 119 26.73 -10.00 -10.33
C ILE A 119 26.20 -9.30 -9.09
N PRO A 120 24.96 -8.78 -9.10
CA PRO A 120 24.42 -7.95 -8.03
C PRO A 120 24.67 -8.52 -6.64
N GLY A 121 25.18 -7.68 -5.75
CA GLY A 121 25.56 -8.03 -4.37
C GLY A 121 26.88 -8.79 -4.18
N TRP A 122 27.51 -9.32 -5.24
CA TRP A 122 28.77 -10.09 -5.16
C TRP A 122 29.97 -9.32 -5.71
N TYR A 123 31.10 -9.44 -5.04
CA TYR A 123 32.34 -8.73 -5.36
C TYR A 123 33.55 -9.64 -5.24
N ALA A 124 34.66 -9.29 -5.90
CA ALA A 124 35.87 -10.10 -5.91
C ALA A 124 37.11 -9.26 -5.58
N GLN A 125 38.04 -9.87 -4.84
CA GLN A 125 39.35 -9.33 -4.55
C GLN A 125 40.39 -10.43 -4.77
N ASP A 126 41.35 -10.21 -5.66
CA ASP A 126 42.32 -11.24 -6.09
C ASP A 126 41.64 -12.56 -6.51
N ALA A 127 40.43 -12.42 -7.04
CA ALA A 127 39.61 -13.48 -7.59
C ALA A 127 38.82 -12.92 -8.78
N SER A 128 38.25 -13.79 -9.60
CA SER A 128 37.28 -13.42 -10.62
C SER A 128 36.12 -14.39 -10.60
N PHE A 129 34.95 -13.92 -11.01
CA PHE A 129 33.80 -14.78 -11.25
C PHE A 129 33.20 -14.55 -12.63
N SER A 130 32.45 -15.54 -13.10
CA SER A 130 31.66 -15.48 -14.33
C SER A 130 30.35 -16.23 -14.14
N LEU A 131 29.25 -15.68 -14.65
CA LEU A 131 27.95 -16.33 -14.62
C LEU A 131 27.90 -17.51 -15.61
N LEU A 132 27.39 -18.65 -15.16
CA LEU A 132 27.07 -19.80 -16.00
C LEU A 132 25.55 -20.01 -16.03
N THR A 133 24.99 -20.20 -17.23
CA THR A 133 23.56 -20.52 -17.43
C THR A 133 23.32 -21.99 -17.81
N GLU A 134 24.39 -22.77 -17.91
CA GLU A 134 24.38 -24.22 -18.14
C GLU A 134 25.11 -24.94 -17.01
N GLY A 135 24.75 -26.20 -16.75
CA GLY A 135 25.34 -26.97 -15.66
C GLY A 135 25.04 -26.37 -14.29
N THR A 136 23.87 -25.77 -14.13
CA THR A 136 23.37 -25.16 -12.89
C THR A 136 23.01 -26.24 -11.86
N LEU A 137 22.70 -25.83 -10.63
CA LEU A 137 22.48 -26.75 -9.51
C LEU A 137 21.38 -27.79 -9.77
N ASN A 138 20.26 -27.36 -10.34
CA ASN A 138 19.09 -28.16 -10.65
C ASN A 138 18.26 -27.45 -11.73
N PRO A 139 17.22 -28.11 -12.31
CA PRO A 139 16.42 -27.52 -13.39
C PRO A 139 15.72 -26.19 -13.05
N ASN A 140 15.52 -25.88 -11.77
CA ASN A 140 14.89 -24.64 -11.32
C ASN A 140 15.90 -23.51 -11.06
N ARG A 141 17.22 -23.80 -11.05
CA ARG A 141 18.28 -22.79 -11.02
C ARG A 141 18.73 -22.43 -12.42
N LYS A 142 18.71 -21.14 -12.74
CA LYS A 142 19.09 -20.62 -14.06
C LYS A 142 20.51 -20.08 -14.11
N ALA A 143 21.16 -19.97 -12.95
CA ALA A 143 22.52 -19.47 -12.83
C ALA A 143 23.39 -20.33 -11.90
N ALA A 144 24.70 -20.27 -12.13
CA ALA A 144 25.75 -20.70 -11.21
C ALA A 144 26.95 -19.74 -11.34
N LEU A 145 27.71 -19.56 -10.26
CA LEU A 145 28.86 -18.66 -10.23
C LEU A 145 30.16 -19.44 -10.31
N ARG A 146 30.81 -19.44 -11.48
CA ARG A 146 32.17 -19.98 -11.60
C ARG A 146 33.14 -18.95 -11.02
N THR A 147 33.86 -19.31 -9.98
CA THR A 147 34.81 -18.44 -9.28
C THR A 147 36.22 -19.01 -9.39
N THR A 148 37.18 -18.17 -9.77
CA THR A 148 38.61 -18.50 -9.79
C THR A 148 39.35 -17.61 -8.80
N PHE A 149 39.96 -18.22 -7.80
CA PHE A 149 40.74 -17.53 -6.77
C PHE A 149 42.22 -17.56 -7.15
N ALA A 150 42.91 -16.42 -7.01
CA ALA A 150 44.36 -16.43 -6.80
C ALA A 150 44.68 -16.87 -5.37
N PRO A 151 45.94 -17.22 -5.04
CA PRO A 151 46.32 -17.54 -3.66
C PRO A 151 46.00 -16.38 -2.70
N GLY A 152 45.15 -16.63 -1.70
CA GLY A 152 44.66 -15.62 -0.76
C GLY A 152 43.49 -14.76 -1.27
N GLY A 153 43.02 -15.02 -2.49
CA GLY A 153 41.89 -14.32 -3.09
C GLY A 153 40.56 -14.66 -2.42
N LYS A 154 39.59 -13.76 -2.57
CA LYS A 154 38.25 -13.91 -2.01
C LYS A 154 37.17 -13.31 -2.90
N ILE A 155 35.96 -13.84 -2.73
CA ILE A 155 34.72 -13.17 -3.11
C ILE A 155 33.95 -12.82 -1.85
N TYR A 156 33.11 -11.79 -1.90
CA TYR A 156 32.27 -11.40 -0.78
C TYR A 156 30.90 -10.89 -1.23
N ASN A 157 29.92 -10.99 -0.34
CA ASN A 157 28.57 -10.48 -0.54
C ASN A 157 28.23 -9.47 0.56
N ILE A 158 27.66 -8.33 0.17
CA ILE A 158 27.32 -7.23 1.09
C ILE A 158 25.89 -7.32 1.64
N GLY A 159 25.14 -8.38 1.33
CA GLY A 159 23.76 -8.56 1.78
C GLY A 159 22.81 -7.49 1.24
N TYR A 160 21.79 -7.20 2.03
CA TYR A 160 20.80 -6.16 1.75
C TYR A 160 21.22 -4.87 2.45
N PHE A 161 22.17 -4.15 1.83
CA PHE A 161 22.81 -2.95 2.40
C PHE A 161 23.63 -3.21 3.69
N GLY A 162 24.22 -4.40 3.77
CA GLY A 162 25.02 -4.89 4.90
C GLY A 162 24.59 -6.29 5.34
N VAL A 163 25.53 -7.05 5.90
CA VAL A 163 25.26 -8.28 6.66
C VAL A 163 25.30 -7.93 8.15
N PRO A 164 24.18 -8.03 8.89
CA PRO A 164 24.14 -7.64 10.30
C PRO A 164 24.81 -8.68 11.18
N VAL A 165 26.08 -8.44 11.52
CA VAL A 165 26.90 -9.29 12.40
C VAL A 165 26.86 -8.76 13.82
N LYS A 166 26.59 -9.62 14.80
CA LYS A 166 26.50 -9.25 16.21
C LYS A 166 27.27 -10.22 17.09
N GLU A 167 28.11 -9.67 17.95
CA GLU A 167 29.02 -10.44 18.81
C GLU A 167 28.27 -11.48 19.65
N GLY A 168 28.78 -12.71 19.65
CA GLY A 168 28.21 -13.83 20.38
C GLY A 168 27.05 -14.54 19.68
N GLU A 169 26.49 -13.98 18.60
CA GLU A 169 25.47 -14.66 17.81
C GLU A 169 26.09 -15.69 16.86
N GLU A 170 25.30 -16.71 16.51
CA GLU A 170 25.69 -17.79 15.62
C GLU A 170 24.91 -17.72 14.31
N TYR A 171 25.60 -17.97 13.21
CA TYR A 171 25.06 -17.93 11.87
C TYR A 171 25.31 -19.27 11.20
N HIS A 172 24.30 -19.79 10.52
CA HIS A 172 24.39 -21.02 9.76
C HIS A 172 24.60 -20.69 8.29
N PHE A 173 25.74 -21.12 7.74
CA PHE A 173 26.07 -20.97 6.34
C PHE A 173 26.04 -22.32 5.64
N TYR A 174 25.44 -22.36 4.46
CA TYR A 174 25.64 -23.49 3.55
C TYR A 174 25.67 -23.04 2.10
N PHE A 175 26.27 -23.88 1.28
CA PHE A 175 26.40 -23.66 -0.15
C PHE A 175 26.53 -24.97 -0.90
N PHE A 176 26.08 -24.95 -2.14
CA PHE A 176 26.26 -26.05 -3.09
C PHE A 176 27.40 -25.69 -4.02
N VAL A 177 28.46 -26.49 -4.01
CA VAL A 177 29.68 -26.20 -4.76
C VAL A 177 30.19 -27.44 -5.50
N GLN A 178 30.60 -27.22 -6.74
CA GLN A 178 31.34 -28.18 -7.56
C GLN A 178 32.80 -27.73 -7.65
N SER A 179 33.73 -28.68 -7.58
CA SER A 179 35.15 -28.42 -7.79
C SER A 179 35.86 -29.57 -8.50
N ASP A 180 36.76 -29.23 -9.42
CA ASP A 180 37.57 -30.19 -10.18
C ASP A 180 38.78 -30.73 -9.41
N ALA A 181 39.07 -30.17 -8.24
CA ALA A 181 40.15 -30.54 -7.36
C ALA A 181 39.73 -30.44 -5.88
N ALA A 182 40.51 -31.04 -4.99
CA ALA A 182 40.35 -30.74 -3.57
C ALA A 182 40.86 -29.32 -3.29
N ALA A 183 40.10 -28.54 -2.52
CA ALA A 183 40.43 -27.15 -2.19
C ALA A 183 40.03 -26.85 -0.74
N GLY A 184 40.80 -26.00 -0.06
CA GLY A 184 40.43 -25.47 1.24
C GLY A 184 39.84 -24.09 1.08
N LEU A 185 38.56 -23.93 1.43
CA LEU A 185 37.89 -22.63 1.45
C LEU A 185 37.71 -22.16 2.89
N THR A 186 37.87 -20.86 3.12
CA THR A 186 37.49 -20.21 4.38
C THR A 186 36.28 -19.34 4.14
N VAL A 187 35.21 -19.59 4.89
CA VAL A 187 34.02 -18.74 4.94
C VAL A 187 34.16 -17.84 6.16
N ALA A 188 33.96 -16.53 6.01
CA ALA A 188 34.13 -15.58 7.11
C ALA A 188 33.06 -14.48 7.11
N LEU A 189 32.57 -14.16 8.31
CA LEU A 189 31.96 -12.87 8.58
C LEU A 189 33.09 -11.84 8.68
N GLU A 190 32.94 -10.71 8.00
CA GLU A 190 33.89 -9.61 8.04
C GLU A 190 33.16 -8.30 8.36
N SER A 191 33.85 -7.34 8.99
CA SER A 191 33.40 -5.95 9.09
C SER A 191 33.38 -5.29 7.70
N GLU A 192 32.79 -4.10 7.60
CA GLU A 192 32.82 -3.28 6.38
C GLU A 192 34.26 -3.07 5.87
N GLU A 193 35.23 -2.88 6.79
CA GLU A 193 36.65 -2.71 6.49
C GLU A 193 37.41 -4.02 6.26
N GLY A 194 36.73 -5.17 6.34
CA GLY A 194 37.30 -6.49 6.08
C GLY A 194 38.00 -7.15 7.27
N VAL A 195 37.74 -6.69 8.49
CA VAL A 195 38.23 -7.36 9.71
C VAL A 195 37.42 -8.63 9.93
N SER A 196 38.06 -9.78 10.13
CA SER A 196 37.32 -11.02 10.39
C SER A 196 36.59 -10.94 11.74
N LEU A 197 35.28 -11.14 11.69
CA LEU A 197 34.36 -11.19 12.82
C LEU A 197 33.96 -12.63 13.18
N GLY A 198 34.50 -13.63 12.49
CA GLY A 198 34.19 -15.05 12.69
C GLY A 198 34.45 -15.80 11.40
N SER A 199 35.02 -17.02 11.48
CA SER A 199 35.31 -17.80 10.28
C SER A 199 35.28 -19.30 10.51
N SER A 200 35.11 -20.05 9.42
CA SER A 200 35.18 -21.50 9.40
C SER A 200 35.86 -21.98 8.13
N ARG A 201 36.71 -23.01 8.26
CA ARG A 201 37.46 -23.59 7.14
C ARG A 201 36.82 -24.90 6.70
N LEU A 202 36.48 -24.98 5.42
CA LEU A 202 35.87 -26.14 4.76
C LEU A 202 36.86 -26.77 3.78
N THR A 203 36.88 -28.10 3.71
CA THR A 203 37.69 -28.84 2.74
C THR A 203 36.78 -29.44 1.69
N LEU A 204 36.85 -28.89 0.48
CA LEU A 204 36.12 -29.38 -0.67
C LEU A 204 36.74 -30.66 -1.21
N GLN A 205 35.87 -31.57 -1.63
CA GLN A 205 36.22 -32.77 -2.37
C GLN A 205 36.06 -32.51 -3.86
N LYS A 206 36.93 -33.14 -4.66
CA LYS A 206 36.73 -33.21 -6.10
C LYS A 206 35.41 -33.94 -6.40
N SER A 207 34.53 -33.32 -7.18
CA SER A 207 33.23 -33.90 -7.55
C SER A 207 32.85 -33.54 -8.98
N GLY A 208 32.18 -34.46 -9.68
CA GLY A 208 31.60 -34.22 -11.01
C GLY A 208 30.28 -33.45 -10.98
N GLY A 209 29.74 -33.15 -9.79
CA GLY A 209 28.53 -32.36 -9.60
C GLY A 209 28.55 -31.61 -8.26
N TYR A 210 27.49 -30.85 -7.99
CA TYR A 210 27.38 -30.06 -6.77
C TYR A 210 27.27 -30.92 -5.52
N LEU A 211 28.06 -30.57 -4.51
CA LEU A 211 27.95 -31.11 -3.15
C LEU A 211 27.60 -29.97 -2.19
N ARG A 212 26.74 -30.25 -1.22
CA ARG A 212 26.41 -29.32 -0.14
C ARG A 212 27.47 -29.39 0.95
N TYR A 213 27.89 -28.22 1.43
CA TYR A 213 28.73 -28.07 2.60
C TYR A 213 28.10 -27.05 3.54
N ASP A 214 28.23 -27.30 4.83
CA ASP A 214 27.60 -26.54 5.90
C ASP A 214 28.67 -26.17 6.93
N CYS A 215 28.58 -24.95 7.47
CA CYS A 215 29.34 -24.55 8.64
C CYS A 215 28.55 -23.56 9.49
N ASP A 216 28.92 -23.52 10.77
CA ASP A 216 28.44 -22.49 11.67
C ASP A 216 29.55 -21.47 11.90
N LEU A 217 29.16 -20.20 11.98
CA LEU A 217 30.03 -19.06 12.23
C LEU A 217 29.58 -18.42 13.53
N THR A 218 30.46 -18.38 14.53
CA THR A 218 30.22 -17.64 15.78
C THR A 218 30.89 -16.27 15.66
N ALA A 219 30.11 -15.21 15.82
CA ALA A 219 30.62 -13.85 15.73
C ALA A 219 31.44 -13.46 16.97
N CYS A 220 32.62 -12.89 16.77
CA CYS A 220 33.51 -12.36 17.82
C CYS A 220 33.56 -10.82 17.87
N GLY A 221 32.71 -10.15 17.08
CA GLY A 221 32.52 -8.71 17.09
C GLY A 221 31.18 -8.33 16.47
N THR A 222 30.83 -7.04 16.51
CA THR A 222 29.57 -6.51 15.99
C THR A 222 29.86 -5.50 14.88
N ASP A 223 29.19 -5.65 13.75
CA ASP A 223 29.13 -4.68 12.65
C ASP A 223 27.86 -4.92 11.83
N PHE A 224 27.00 -3.90 11.72
CA PHE A 224 25.77 -3.99 10.94
C PHE A 224 25.97 -3.74 9.44
N LYS A 225 27.15 -3.25 9.05
CA LYS A 225 27.60 -3.10 7.65
C LYS A 225 28.59 -4.18 7.24
N GLY A 226 28.59 -5.29 7.98
CA GLY A 226 29.46 -6.42 7.70
C GLY A 226 29.20 -7.06 6.34
N ARG A 227 29.99 -8.09 6.02
CA ARG A 227 29.88 -8.88 4.79
C ARG A 227 30.22 -10.34 5.05
N ILE A 228 29.76 -11.22 4.16
CA ILE A 228 30.16 -12.64 4.14
C ILE A 228 31.18 -12.84 3.03
N SER A 229 32.32 -13.47 3.32
CA SER A 229 33.36 -13.76 2.35
C SER A 229 33.65 -15.25 2.23
N ILE A 230 34.09 -15.65 1.04
CA ILE A 230 34.60 -16.99 0.73
C ILE A 230 36.00 -16.79 0.13
N SER A 231 37.02 -17.34 0.76
CA SER A 231 38.42 -17.21 0.34
C SER A 231 39.14 -18.54 0.18
N CYS A 232 40.22 -18.56 -0.60
CA CYS A 232 41.02 -19.76 -0.88
C CYS A 232 42.51 -19.45 -0.64
N ASP A 233 43.20 -20.22 0.20
CA ASP A 233 44.64 -20.00 0.48
C ASP A 233 45.51 -20.24 -0.76
N GLY A 234 45.09 -21.16 -1.63
CA GLY A 234 45.77 -21.51 -2.88
C GLY A 234 44.96 -21.07 -4.09
N ALA A 235 45.57 -21.14 -5.27
CA ALA A 235 44.83 -20.96 -6.52
C ALA A 235 43.82 -22.10 -6.69
N CYS A 236 42.55 -21.77 -6.86
CA CYS A 236 41.49 -22.76 -7.02
C CYS A 236 40.34 -22.21 -7.87
N THR A 237 39.69 -23.09 -8.64
CA THR A 237 38.47 -22.77 -9.37
C THR A 237 37.35 -23.66 -8.83
N VAL A 238 36.21 -23.03 -8.53
CA VAL A 238 34.99 -23.69 -8.04
C VAL A 238 33.78 -23.13 -8.78
N THR A 239 32.69 -23.88 -8.82
CA THR A 239 31.41 -23.40 -9.30
C THR A 239 30.40 -23.47 -8.18
N LEU A 240 29.85 -22.31 -7.79
CA LEU A 240 28.83 -22.19 -6.76
C LEU A 240 27.44 -22.26 -7.41
N GLY A 241 26.58 -23.16 -6.95
CA GLY A 241 25.23 -23.34 -7.47
C GLY A 241 24.15 -22.65 -6.63
N PHE A 242 24.39 -22.46 -5.34
CA PHE A 242 23.49 -21.78 -4.40
C PHE A 242 24.25 -21.51 -3.10
N THR A 243 23.91 -20.42 -2.40
CA THR A 243 24.48 -20.04 -1.11
C THR A 243 23.36 -19.63 -0.15
N SER A 244 23.62 -19.66 1.16
CA SER A 244 22.69 -19.16 2.17
C SER A 244 23.44 -18.85 3.46
N LEU A 245 23.09 -17.73 4.10
CA LEU A 245 23.52 -17.38 5.44
C LEU A 245 22.28 -16.94 6.23
N MET A 246 21.93 -17.68 7.27
CA MET A 246 20.83 -17.31 8.16
C MET A 246 21.32 -17.20 9.61
N PRO A 247 20.77 -16.29 10.42
CA PRO A 247 21.00 -16.33 11.86
C PRO A 247 20.41 -17.63 12.42
N LYS A 248 21.10 -18.29 13.36
CA LYS A 248 20.52 -19.47 14.03
C LYS A 248 19.34 -19.08 14.93
N LYS A 249 19.40 -17.88 15.52
CA LYS A 249 18.30 -17.32 16.29
C LYS A 249 17.28 -16.71 15.34
N THR A 250 16.11 -17.33 15.25
CA THR A 250 14.97 -16.84 14.48
C THR A 250 13.72 -16.83 15.37
N PHE A 251 12.69 -16.10 14.95
CA PHE A 251 11.41 -16.03 15.67
C PHE A 251 10.87 -17.43 15.92
N LYS A 252 10.78 -17.81 17.20
CA LYS A 252 10.41 -19.16 17.68
C LYS A 252 11.21 -20.33 17.09
N GLY A 253 12.34 -20.07 16.41
CA GLY A 253 13.10 -21.09 15.69
C GLY A 253 12.51 -21.51 14.34
N HIS A 254 11.54 -20.76 13.79
CA HIS A 254 10.84 -21.09 12.55
C HIS A 254 11.28 -20.26 11.33
N GLY A 255 12.47 -19.65 11.37
CA GLY A 255 13.10 -19.11 10.16
C GLY A 255 12.74 -17.68 9.79
N LEU A 256 12.14 -16.89 10.70
CA LEU A 256 11.75 -15.49 10.46
C LEU A 256 12.50 -14.51 11.37
N ARG A 257 12.63 -13.26 10.93
CA ARG A 257 13.31 -12.19 11.66
C ARG A 257 12.50 -11.77 12.90
N GLU A 258 13.12 -11.82 14.08
CA GLU A 258 12.42 -11.72 15.38
C GLU A 258 11.85 -10.32 15.67
N ASP A 259 12.61 -9.26 15.42
CA ASP A 259 12.15 -7.87 15.64
C ASP A 259 10.95 -7.49 14.76
N LEU A 260 10.97 -7.88 13.48
CA LEU A 260 9.85 -7.67 12.56
C LEU A 260 8.62 -8.50 12.97
N ALA A 261 8.79 -9.78 13.30
CA ALA A 261 7.68 -10.60 13.78
C ALA A 261 7.07 -10.04 15.09
N MET A 262 7.89 -9.49 15.98
CA MET A 262 7.42 -8.82 17.19
C MET A 262 6.70 -7.51 16.88
N ALA A 263 7.14 -6.73 15.89
CA ALA A 263 6.41 -5.55 15.43
C ALA A 263 5.00 -5.95 14.92
N LEU A 264 4.88 -7.03 14.13
CA LEU A 264 3.58 -7.56 13.72
C LEU A 264 2.71 -7.96 14.92
N LYS A 265 3.28 -8.67 15.90
CA LYS A 265 2.57 -9.07 17.12
C LYS A 265 2.00 -7.86 17.89
N ASN A 266 2.77 -6.79 17.96
CA ASN A 266 2.46 -5.59 18.73
C ASN A 266 1.39 -4.70 18.06
N THR A 267 1.01 -4.96 16.80
CA THR A 267 -0.19 -4.35 16.18
C THR A 267 -1.50 -4.84 16.79
N HIS A 268 -1.46 -5.94 17.54
CA HIS A 268 -2.65 -6.66 18.02
C HIS A 268 -3.58 -7.17 16.91
N ALA A 269 -3.12 -7.24 15.66
CA ALA A 269 -3.86 -7.81 14.53
C ALA A 269 -4.28 -9.28 14.75
N LYS A 270 -5.23 -9.75 13.93
CA LYS A 270 -5.82 -11.09 14.05
C LYS A 270 -5.86 -11.89 12.75
N PHE A 271 -5.42 -11.33 11.63
CA PHE A 271 -5.22 -12.07 10.39
C PHE A 271 -4.09 -11.44 9.56
N ILE A 272 -3.54 -12.21 8.63
CA ILE A 272 -2.59 -11.74 7.61
C ILE A 272 -3.12 -12.12 6.22
N ARG A 273 -3.29 -11.13 5.35
CA ARG A 273 -3.49 -11.27 3.90
C ARG A 273 -2.14 -11.45 3.22
N PHE A 274 -1.94 -12.56 2.51
CA PHE A 274 -0.70 -12.87 1.81
C PHE A 274 -0.96 -13.79 0.59
N PRO A 275 -0.03 -13.88 -0.38
CA PRO A 275 1.11 -13.00 -0.57
C PRO A 275 0.74 -11.72 -1.34
N GLY A 276 -0.55 -11.38 -1.46
CA GLY A 276 -1.05 -10.23 -2.24
C GLY A 276 -0.42 -8.90 -1.84
N GLY A 277 -0.52 -7.82 -2.63
CA GLY A 277 -1.39 -7.61 -3.79
C GLY A 277 -0.74 -7.92 -5.13
N CYS A 278 -0.17 -6.90 -5.78
CA CYS A 278 0.32 -6.95 -7.16
C CYS A 278 1.27 -8.13 -7.46
N VAL A 279 2.06 -8.58 -6.48
CA VAL A 279 2.98 -9.73 -6.65
C VAL A 279 2.27 -11.02 -7.08
N VAL A 280 1.01 -11.22 -6.70
CA VAL A 280 0.21 -12.40 -7.10
C VAL A 280 -0.02 -12.40 -8.61
N GLU A 281 -0.25 -11.24 -9.21
CA GLU A 281 -0.49 -11.07 -10.64
C GLU A 281 0.79 -11.14 -11.46
N GLY A 282 1.92 -10.72 -10.87
CA GLY A 282 3.22 -10.65 -11.53
C GLY A 282 3.30 -9.56 -12.60
N ILE A 283 4.51 -9.37 -13.16
CA ILE A 283 4.71 -8.47 -14.31
C ILE A 283 4.20 -9.07 -15.63
N ASN A 284 3.99 -10.38 -15.67
CA ASN A 284 3.40 -11.19 -16.74
C ASN A 284 3.13 -12.61 -16.22
N GLU A 285 2.65 -13.51 -17.07
CA GLU A 285 2.35 -14.91 -16.70
C GLU A 285 3.56 -15.61 -16.07
N GLN A 286 4.74 -15.52 -16.67
CA GLN A 286 5.91 -16.30 -16.26
C GLN A 286 6.46 -15.87 -14.90
N ASN A 287 6.28 -14.59 -14.55
CA ASN A 287 6.74 -13.99 -13.30
C ASN A 287 5.64 -13.88 -12.23
N SER A 288 4.42 -14.33 -12.50
CA SER A 288 3.36 -14.39 -11.49
C SER A 288 3.64 -15.49 -10.45
N LEU A 289 3.19 -15.26 -9.22
CA LEU A 289 3.41 -16.22 -8.13
C LEU A 289 2.55 -17.48 -8.30
N ARG A 290 3.16 -18.63 -8.04
CA ARG A 290 2.49 -19.95 -8.01
C ARG A 290 2.81 -20.66 -6.71
N PHE A 291 1.80 -21.24 -6.07
CA PHE A 291 1.95 -21.98 -4.80
C PHE A 291 3.05 -23.05 -4.89
N SER A 292 3.04 -23.87 -5.94
CA SER A 292 4.01 -24.95 -6.16
C SER A 292 5.47 -24.48 -6.23
N ARG A 293 5.71 -23.21 -6.59
CA ARG A 293 7.04 -22.60 -6.68
C ARG A 293 7.55 -22.05 -5.33
N THR A 294 6.71 -22.08 -4.29
CA THR A 294 7.00 -21.45 -2.98
C THR A 294 7.12 -22.46 -1.84
N ILE A 295 7.05 -23.76 -2.10
CA ILE A 295 7.17 -24.81 -1.08
C ILE A 295 8.40 -25.69 -1.33
N GLY A 296 8.78 -26.48 -0.32
CA GLY A 296 9.91 -27.39 -0.40
C GLY A 296 11.27 -26.71 -0.18
N PRO A 297 12.38 -27.38 -0.49
CA PRO A 297 13.71 -26.83 -0.23
C PRO A 297 13.97 -25.54 -0.99
N VAL A 298 14.50 -24.50 -0.31
CA VAL A 298 14.68 -23.16 -0.89
C VAL A 298 15.59 -23.13 -2.13
N TRP A 299 16.57 -24.03 -2.22
CA TRP A 299 17.43 -24.15 -3.40
C TRP A 299 16.73 -24.75 -4.63
N GLU A 300 15.50 -25.25 -4.48
CA GLU A 300 14.65 -25.78 -5.56
C GLU A 300 13.54 -24.79 -5.97
N ARG A 301 13.26 -23.73 -5.20
CA ARG A 301 12.16 -22.77 -5.43
C ARG A 301 12.49 -21.67 -6.46
N PRO A 302 12.01 -21.74 -7.71
CA PRO A 302 12.45 -20.82 -8.77
C PRO A 302 12.19 -19.36 -8.38
N SER A 303 13.08 -18.45 -8.80
CA SER A 303 12.92 -17.00 -8.56
C SER A 303 11.93 -16.36 -9.56
N ALA A 304 11.40 -15.18 -9.22
CA ALA A 304 10.55 -14.38 -10.10
C ALA A 304 10.91 -12.89 -10.00
N GLN A 305 10.80 -12.16 -11.11
CA GLN A 305 10.95 -10.71 -11.08
C GLN A 305 9.66 -10.06 -10.57
N LEU A 306 9.77 -9.23 -9.55
CA LEU A 306 8.64 -8.45 -9.05
C LEU A 306 8.53 -7.10 -9.79
N MET A 307 7.31 -6.57 -9.84
CA MET A 307 7.00 -5.20 -10.28
C MET A 307 7.65 -4.14 -9.38
N TRP A 308 8.14 -4.53 -8.21
CA TRP A 308 8.86 -3.69 -7.26
C TRP A 308 10.36 -3.61 -7.54
N HIS A 309 10.76 -3.96 -8.77
CA HIS A 309 12.10 -3.77 -9.33
C HIS A 309 13.20 -4.65 -8.73
N TYR A 310 12.86 -5.73 -8.01
CA TYR A 310 13.83 -6.76 -7.59
C TYR A 310 13.29 -8.17 -7.82
N ARG A 311 14.20 -9.14 -7.77
CA ARG A 311 13.91 -10.56 -7.95
C ARG A 311 13.66 -11.21 -6.58
N THR A 312 12.50 -11.84 -6.41
CA THR A 312 12.22 -12.64 -5.21
C THR A 312 12.85 -14.02 -5.30
N THR A 313 13.35 -14.52 -4.17
CA THR A 313 13.89 -15.86 -4.01
C THR A 313 12.83 -16.91 -3.70
N ASN A 314 11.60 -16.49 -3.40
CA ASN A 314 10.54 -17.33 -2.85
C ASN A 314 10.97 -18.08 -1.56
N GLY A 315 11.91 -17.50 -0.81
CA GLY A 315 12.39 -18.02 0.47
C GLY A 315 11.33 -17.95 1.56
N LEU A 316 10.59 -16.84 1.64
CA LEU A 316 9.35 -16.74 2.39
C LEU A 316 8.20 -17.21 1.50
N GLY A 317 7.84 -18.48 1.64
CA GLY A 317 6.82 -19.12 0.82
C GLY A 317 5.54 -19.46 1.59
N PHE A 318 4.64 -20.18 0.92
CA PHE A 318 3.31 -20.49 1.46
C PHE A 318 3.36 -21.19 2.83
N HIS A 319 4.30 -22.12 3.04
CA HIS A 319 4.47 -22.80 4.32
C HIS A 319 4.90 -21.83 5.43
N GLU A 320 5.86 -20.96 5.12
CA GLU A 320 6.42 -20.02 6.09
C GLU A 320 5.38 -18.95 6.49
N TYR A 321 4.51 -18.49 5.58
CA TYR A 321 3.40 -17.60 5.91
C TYR A 321 2.36 -18.26 6.84
N LEU A 322 1.99 -19.52 6.57
CA LEU A 322 1.05 -20.24 7.43
C LEU A 322 1.64 -20.48 8.83
N GLN A 323 2.93 -20.80 8.89
CA GLN A 323 3.65 -20.96 10.16
C GLN A 323 3.71 -19.63 10.94
N LEU A 324 3.99 -18.51 10.26
CA LEU A 324 3.94 -17.18 10.86
C LEU A 324 2.57 -16.85 11.46
N CYS A 325 1.49 -17.14 10.72
CA CYS A 325 0.12 -16.90 11.20
C CYS A 325 -0.15 -17.67 12.50
N GLU A 326 0.19 -18.95 12.56
CA GLU A 326 0.05 -19.74 13.80
C GLU A 326 0.92 -19.19 14.92
N ASP A 327 2.14 -18.76 14.61
CA ASP A 327 3.06 -18.24 15.61
C ASP A 327 2.63 -16.91 16.22
N LEU A 328 1.91 -16.10 15.45
CA LEU A 328 1.33 -14.84 15.89
C LEU A 328 -0.12 -14.97 16.40
N GLU A 329 -0.68 -16.19 16.38
CA GLU A 329 -2.08 -16.45 16.72
C GLU A 329 -3.05 -15.63 15.86
N MET A 330 -2.75 -15.54 14.57
CA MET A 330 -3.53 -14.86 13.53
C MET A 330 -4.12 -15.87 12.54
N GLU A 331 -5.24 -15.53 11.92
CA GLU A 331 -5.80 -16.30 10.81
C GLU A 331 -5.06 -16.02 9.50
N ALA A 332 -4.88 -17.05 8.67
CA ALA A 332 -4.34 -16.89 7.33
C ALA A 332 -5.45 -16.52 6.33
N MET A 333 -5.17 -15.53 5.49
CA MET A 333 -5.92 -15.19 4.28
C MET A 333 -4.99 -15.34 3.07
N TYR A 334 -5.29 -16.33 2.22
CA TYR A 334 -4.50 -16.60 1.02
C TYR A 334 -5.09 -15.91 -0.21
N VAL A 335 -4.29 -15.11 -0.91
CA VAL A 335 -4.65 -14.49 -2.19
C VAL A 335 -4.17 -15.40 -3.32
N CYS A 336 -5.09 -15.97 -4.09
CA CYS A 336 -4.75 -16.81 -5.25
C CYS A 336 -4.96 -16.05 -6.57
N ASN A 337 -4.00 -16.17 -7.50
CA ASN A 337 -4.15 -15.65 -8.85
C ASN A 337 -5.28 -16.40 -9.58
N CYS A 338 -6.21 -15.67 -10.19
CA CYS A 338 -7.36 -16.23 -10.91
C CYS A 338 -7.12 -16.45 -12.42
N GLY A 339 -5.86 -16.46 -12.85
CA GLY A 339 -5.45 -16.57 -14.26
C GLY A 339 -5.36 -15.20 -14.96
N MET A 340 -4.85 -14.17 -14.27
CA MET A 340 -4.70 -12.81 -14.81
C MET A 340 -3.39 -12.16 -14.37
N SER A 341 -2.83 -11.29 -15.23
CA SER A 341 -1.76 -10.35 -14.90
C SER A 341 -2.32 -8.94 -14.61
N CYS A 342 -1.46 -8.06 -14.10
CA CYS A 342 -1.86 -6.72 -13.64
C CYS A 342 -2.42 -5.85 -14.79
N GLN A 343 -3.73 -5.60 -14.76
CA GLN A 343 -4.42 -4.81 -15.79
C GLN A 343 -3.97 -3.33 -15.79
N ALA A 344 -3.60 -2.78 -14.63
CA ALA A 344 -3.02 -1.44 -14.54
C ALA A 344 -1.68 -1.31 -15.29
N ARG A 345 -1.03 -2.43 -15.61
CA ARG A 345 0.23 -2.51 -16.38
C ARG A 345 0.01 -3.05 -17.80
N HIS A 346 -1.20 -2.89 -18.35
CA HIS A 346 -1.64 -3.43 -19.64
C HIS A 346 -1.62 -4.97 -19.75
N GLY A 347 -1.53 -5.66 -18.61
CA GLY A 347 -1.76 -7.09 -18.54
C GLY A 347 -3.22 -7.46 -18.84
N GLY A 348 -3.49 -8.76 -18.85
CA GLY A 348 -4.81 -9.30 -19.13
C GLY A 348 -4.92 -10.74 -18.66
N GLY A 349 -6.05 -11.38 -18.96
CA GLY A 349 -6.23 -12.78 -18.59
C GLY A 349 -5.36 -13.73 -19.41
N PHE A 350 -4.90 -14.77 -18.74
CA PHE A 350 -4.15 -15.87 -19.34
C PHE A 350 -5.06 -16.75 -20.19
N SER A 351 -4.45 -17.68 -20.92
CA SER A 351 -5.17 -18.70 -21.70
C SER A 351 -6.11 -19.53 -20.82
N GLU A 352 -7.12 -20.16 -21.42
CA GLU A 352 -8.04 -21.04 -20.68
C GLU A 352 -7.31 -22.23 -20.03
N GLU A 353 -6.31 -22.78 -20.71
CA GLU A 353 -5.46 -23.85 -20.19
C GLU A 353 -4.68 -23.38 -18.97
N THR A 354 -3.96 -22.26 -19.10
CA THR A 354 -3.22 -21.63 -18.01
C THR A 354 -4.15 -21.31 -16.83
N THR A 355 -5.33 -20.74 -17.09
CA THR A 355 -6.32 -20.41 -16.05
C THR A 355 -6.74 -21.63 -15.24
N ARG A 356 -6.90 -22.80 -15.89
CA ARG A 356 -7.19 -24.06 -15.19
C ARG A 356 -5.99 -24.55 -14.37
N GLU A 357 -4.76 -24.36 -14.82
CA GLU A 357 -3.58 -24.65 -14.00
C GLU A 357 -3.56 -23.81 -12.72
N TYR A 358 -3.89 -22.51 -12.79
CA TYR A 358 -3.99 -21.66 -11.59
C TYR A 358 -5.11 -22.10 -10.64
N LEU A 359 -6.23 -22.60 -11.19
CA LEU A 359 -7.29 -23.19 -10.36
C LEU A 359 -6.79 -24.45 -9.65
N GLU A 360 -6.05 -25.32 -10.34
CA GLU A 360 -5.43 -26.49 -9.73
C GLU A 360 -4.41 -26.09 -8.65
N GLU A 361 -3.56 -25.09 -8.90
CA GLU A 361 -2.64 -24.53 -7.90
C GLU A 361 -3.37 -24.04 -6.64
N ALA A 362 -4.52 -23.36 -6.80
CA ALA A 362 -5.33 -22.91 -5.67
C ALA A 362 -5.94 -24.08 -4.87
N LEU A 363 -6.44 -25.12 -5.56
CA LEU A 363 -6.93 -26.34 -4.92
C LEU A 363 -5.80 -27.08 -4.17
N HIS A 364 -4.62 -27.16 -4.78
CA HIS A 364 -3.43 -27.77 -4.17
C HIS A 364 -2.94 -27.00 -2.96
N ALA A 365 -2.94 -25.66 -3.00
CA ALA A 365 -2.60 -24.82 -1.86
C ALA A 365 -3.56 -25.05 -0.68
N LEU A 366 -4.86 -25.17 -0.97
CA LEU A 366 -5.87 -25.47 0.06
C LEU A 366 -5.76 -26.90 0.60
N GLU A 367 -5.49 -27.90 -0.24
CA GLU A 367 -5.22 -29.26 0.24
C GLU A 367 -3.94 -29.33 1.07
N TYR A 368 -2.89 -28.59 0.66
CA TYR A 368 -1.66 -28.45 1.43
C TYR A 368 -1.92 -27.86 2.81
N ALA A 369 -2.72 -26.80 2.91
CA ALA A 369 -3.02 -26.15 4.18
C ALA A 369 -3.97 -26.99 5.06
N LEU A 370 -5.08 -27.49 4.49
CA LEU A 370 -6.24 -28.01 5.24
C LEU A 370 -6.40 -29.53 5.18
N GLY A 371 -5.77 -30.21 4.22
CA GLY A 371 -5.89 -31.65 4.02
C GLY A 371 -5.23 -32.46 5.12
N SER A 372 -5.74 -33.67 5.36
CA SER A 372 -5.09 -34.66 6.25
C SER A 372 -3.76 -35.13 5.66
N GLU A 373 -2.86 -35.69 6.48
CA GLU A 373 -1.58 -36.24 5.98
C GLU A 373 -1.72 -37.39 4.96
N ASP A 374 -2.92 -37.95 4.80
CA ASP A 374 -3.24 -38.99 3.80
C ASP A 374 -3.54 -38.44 2.39
N THR A 375 -3.74 -37.12 2.23
CA THR A 375 -3.94 -36.51 0.90
C THR A 375 -2.60 -36.22 0.23
N PRO A 376 -2.52 -36.13 -1.12
CA PRO A 376 -1.27 -35.84 -1.81
C PRO A 376 -0.51 -34.62 -1.26
N TYR A 377 -1.18 -33.47 -1.13
CA TYR A 377 -0.54 -32.24 -0.64
C TYR A 377 -0.49 -32.16 0.89
N GLY A 378 -1.37 -32.83 1.63
CA GLY A 378 -1.25 -32.97 3.08
C GLY A 378 -0.05 -33.85 3.48
N SER A 379 0.22 -34.91 2.73
CA SER A 379 1.45 -35.72 2.85
C SER A 379 2.68 -34.88 2.52
N LEU A 380 2.63 -34.03 1.48
CA LEU A 380 3.74 -33.15 1.13
C LEU A 380 4.03 -32.14 2.25
N ARG A 381 2.99 -31.55 2.86
CA ARG A 381 3.11 -30.70 4.06
C ARG A 381 3.78 -31.47 5.21
N ALA A 382 3.37 -32.71 5.46
CA ALA A 382 3.95 -33.57 6.49
C ALA A 382 5.44 -33.88 6.24
N GLN A 383 5.81 -34.13 4.98
CA GLN A 383 7.21 -34.33 4.57
C GLN A 383 8.07 -33.10 4.81
N TYR A 384 7.51 -31.90 4.67
CA TYR A 384 8.17 -30.62 4.98
C TYR A 384 8.08 -30.22 6.46
N GLY A 385 7.74 -31.16 7.34
CA GLY A 385 7.87 -30.99 8.79
C GLY A 385 6.57 -30.62 9.51
N ARG A 386 5.46 -30.43 8.79
CA ARG A 386 4.16 -30.09 9.40
C ARG A 386 3.09 -31.17 9.13
N LYS A 387 2.87 -32.05 10.10
CA LYS A 387 1.87 -33.13 9.99
C LYS A 387 0.44 -32.63 10.08
N GLU A 388 0.15 -31.80 11.08
CA GLU A 388 -1.20 -31.28 11.30
C GLU A 388 -1.58 -30.25 10.23
N PRO A 389 -2.86 -30.15 9.83
CA PRO A 389 -3.34 -29.03 9.03
C PRO A 389 -2.98 -27.68 9.67
N PHE A 390 -2.75 -26.68 8.82
CA PHE A 390 -2.64 -25.28 9.23
C PHE A 390 -4.03 -24.66 9.42
N ARG A 391 -4.07 -23.49 10.06
CA ARG A 391 -5.26 -22.63 10.07
C ARG A 391 -5.24 -21.71 8.86
N LEU A 392 -6.21 -21.91 7.95
CA LEU A 392 -6.50 -21.00 6.84
C LEU A 392 -8.01 -20.80 6.78
N LYS A 393 -8.43 -19.54 6.93
CA LYS A 393 -9.86 -19.19 7.08
C LYS A 393 -10.41 -18.49 5.83
N TYR A 394 -9.59 -17.68 5.17
CA TYR A 394 -10.00 -16.85 4.06
C TYR A 394 -9.18 -17.16 2.80
N VAL A 395 -9.84 -17.09 1.65
CA VAL A 395 -9.18 -17.05 0.33
C VAL A 395 -9.72 -15.87 -0.45
N GLU A 396 -8.84 -15.04 -0.97
CA GLU A 396 -9.18 -14.01 -1.93
C GLU A 396 -8.83 -14.48 -3.34
N ILE A 397 -9.75 -14.24 -4.28
CA ILE A 397 -9.65 -14.72 -5.66
C ILE A 397 -9.35 -13.53 -6.57
N GLY A 398 -8.12 -13.47 -7.10
CA GLY A 398 -7.60 -12.34 -7.85
C GLY A 398 -7.13 -11.19 -6.95
N ASN A 399 -6.56 -10.15 -7.55
CA ASN A 399 -6.14 -8.91 -6.89
C ASN A 399 -6.35 -7.75 -7.87
N GLU A 400 -7.08 -6.71 -7.49
CA GLU A 400 -7.32 -5.49 -8.31
C GLU A 400 -7.71 -5.75 -9.80
N ASN A 401 -8.29 -6.91 -10.08
CA ASN A 401 -8.75 -7.30 -11.40
C ASN A 401 -10.20 -6.86 -11.59
N PHE A 402 -10.58 -6.46 -12.79
CA PHE A 402 -11.87 -5.86 -13.07
C PHE A 402 -12.44 -6.22 -14.44
N GLY A 403 -13.73 -5.96 -14.59
CA GLY A 403 -14.46 -6.14 -15.83
C GLY A 403 -14.90 -7.58 -16.10
N PRO A 404 -15.47 -7.84 -17.30
CA PRO A 404 -16.05 -9.14 -17.64
C PRO A 404 -15.06 -10.30 -17.52
N GLU A 405 -13.79 -10.04 -17.84
CA GLU A 405 -12.75 -11.07 -17.82
C GLU A 405 -12.48 -11.60 -16.40
N TYR A 406 -12.45 -10.70 -15.41
CA TYR A 406 -12.36 -11.06 -14.00
C TYR A 406 -13.61 -11.81 -13.53
N ASN A 407 -14.80 -11.31 -13.89
CA ASN A 407 -16.07 -11.89 -13.46
C ASN A 407 -16.19 -13.38 -13.85
N GLU A 408 -15.83 -13.74 -15.09
CA GLU A 408 -15.85 -15.11 -15.58
C GLU A 408 -14.86 -16.02 -14.82
N ARG A 409 -13.66 -15.51 -14.53
CA ARG A 409 -12.61 -16.26 -13.79
C ARG A 409 -12.94 -16.40 -12.32
N TYR A 410 -13.44 -15.33 -11.69
CA TYR A 410 -13.91 -15.34 -10.32
C TYR A 410 -15.02 -16.38 -10.13
N GLU A 411 -16.03 -16.39 -10.99
CA GLU A 411 -17.14 -17.36 -10.91
C GLU A 411 -16.63 -18.81 -11.02
N LEU A 412 -15.73 -19.07 -11.96
CA LEU A 412 -15.09 -20.38 -12.13
C LEU A 412 -14.35 -20.82 -10.86
N PHE A 413 -13.48 -19.96 -10.32
CA PHE A 413 -12.69 -20.27 -9.13
C PHE A 413 -13.59 -20.41 -7.90
N TYR A 414 -14.51 -19.48 -7.67
CA TYR A 414 -15.42 -19.52 -6.52
C TYR A 414 -16.18 -20.84 -6.46
N HIS A 415 -16.79 -21.29 -7.56
CA HIS A 415 -17.56 -22.53 -7.56
C HIS A 415 -16.71 -23.76 -7.31
N ALA A 416 -15.55 -23.86 -7.95
CA ALA A 416 -14.66 -25.00 -7.79
C ALA A 416 -14.07 -25.07 -6.37
N LEU A 417 -13.58 -23.95 -5.85
CA LEU A 417 -12.98 -23.88 -4.52
C LEU A 417 -14.04 -24.10 -3.43
N LYS A 418 -15.20 -23.41 -3.49
CA LYS A 418 -16.28 -23.57 -2.50
C LYS A 418 -16.82 -24.99 -2.45
N ALA A 419 -16.86 -25.69 -3.58
CA ALA A 419 -17.28 -27.08 -3.62
C ALA A 419 -16.27 -28.02 -2.93
N ALA A 420 -14.96 -27.75 -3.07
CA ALA A 420 -13.90 -28.56 -2.48
C ALA A 420 -13.67 -28.25 -0.99
N PHE A 421 -13.75 -26.96 -0.60
CA PHE A 421 -13.46 -26.47 0.75
C PHE A 421 -14.59 -25.54 1.25
N PRO A 422 -15.80 -26.08 1.52
CA PRO A 422 -16.97 -25.27 1.89
C PRO A 422 -16.82 -24.52 3.22
N GLN A 423 -15.85 -24.91 4.06
CA GLN A 423 -15.52 -24.23 5.32
C GLN A 423 -14.76 -22.92 5.15
N VAL A 424 -14.16 -22.68 3.97
CA VAL A 424 -13.40 -21.46 3.67
C VAL A 424 -14.35 -20.33 3.26
N ILE A 425 -14.01 -19.12 3.69
CA ILE A 425 -14.70 -17.89 3.29
C ILE A 425 -13.97 -17.32 2.07
N TYR A 426 -14.70 -17.04 0.99
CA TYR A 426 -14.12 -16.57 -0.26
C TYR A 426 -14.40 -15.08 -0.47
N ILE A 427 -13.35 -14.35 -0.83
CA ILE A 427 -13.36 -12.90 -1.02
C ILE A 427 -13.17 -12.62 -2.51
N SER A 428 -14.03 -11.79 -3.09
CA SER A 428 -13.75 -11.16 -4.38
C SER A 428 -12.97 -9.87 -4.16
N ASN A 429 -12.03 -9.55 -5.05
CA ASN A 429 -11.20 -8.33 -5.00
C ASN A 429 -11.98 -7.03 -5.34
N GLY A 430 -13.30 -7.07 -5.23
CA GLY A 430 -14.24 -6.03 -5.62
C GLY A 430 -15.69 -6.50 -5.55
N HIS A 431 -16.62 -5.61 -5.91
CA HIS A 431 -18.06 -5.85 -5.80
C HIS A 431 -18.67 -6.68 -6.94
N THR A 432 -18.40 -7.98 -6.96
CA THR A 432 -18.92 -8.92 -7.97
C THR A 432 -20.42 -9.23 -7.80
N GLU A 433 -21.01 -8.96 -6.63
CA GLU A 433 -22.44 -9.13 -6.38
C GLU A 433 -23.29 -8.20 -7.25
N ARG A 434 -22.73 -7.06 -7.66
CA ARG A 434 -23.37 -6.10 -8.59
C ARG A 434 -23.60 -6.72 -9.97
N GLU A 435 -22.78 -7.69 -10.32
CA GLU A 435 -22.86 -8.51 -11.52
C GLU A 435 -23.63 -9.83 -11.28
N LYS A 436 -24.28 -9.97 -10.11
CA LYS A 436 -25.07 -11.13 -9.66
C LYS A 436 -24.25 -12.40 -9.43
N LEU A 437 -22.95 -12.25 -9.18
CA LEU A 437 -22.09 -13.35 -8.79
C LEU A 437 -22.17 -13.59 -7.27
N PRO A 438 -21.88 -14.82 -6.81
CA PRO A 438 -21.83 -15.12 -5.39
C PRO A 438 -20.62 -14.46 -4.73
N THR A 439 -20.86 -13.73 -3.63
CA THR A 439 -19.82 -12.93 -2.95
C THR A 439 -20.03 -13.02 -1.45
N ASP A 440 -19.15 -13.74 -0.73
CA ASP A 440 -19.22 -13.76 0.75
C ASP A 440 -18.72 -12.41 1.29
N PHE A 441 -17.58 -11.95 0.77
CA PHE A 441 -16.93 -10.68 1.10
C PHE A 441 -16.47 -9.98 -0.19
N ALA A 442 -16.59 -8.65 -0.22
CA ALA A 442 -16.00 -7.80 -1.25
C ALA A 442 -14.82 -7.02 -0.64
N ASP A 443 -13.68 -7.02 -1.35
CA ASP A 443 -12.51 -6.20 -1.01
C ASP A 443 -12.67 -4.77 -1.57
N GLU A 444 -12.32 -3.78 -0.77
CA GLU A 444 -12.28 -2.36 -1.13
C GLU A 444 -10.93 -1.74 -0.73
N HIS A 445 -10.32 -1.00 -1.67
CA HIS A 445 -9.02 -0.35 -1.49
C HIS A 445 -9.15 1.18 -1.50
N TYR A 446 -8.52 1.86 -0.53
CA TYR A 446 -8.56 3.32 -0.41
C TYR A 446 -7.20 3.94 -0.13
N TYR A 447 -6.68 4.63 -1.14
CA TYR A 447 -5.44 5.39 -1.08
C TYR A 447 -5.71 6.84 -1.48
N ASP A 448 -5.64 7.76 -0.52
CA ASP A 448 -6.01 9.16 -0.76
C ASP A 448 -5.31 10.11 0.25
N ALA A 449 -5.62 11.40 0.20
CA ALA A 449 -5.12 12.42 1.12
C ALA A 449 -5.93 12.45 2.45
N PRO A 450 -5.41 13.06 3.55
CA PRO A 450 -6.11 13.11 4.84
C PRO A 450 -7.56 13.59 4.75
N GLU A 451 -7.84 14.56 3.88
CA GLU A 451 -9.17 15.15 3.70
C GLU A 451 -10.20 14.10 3.29
N PHE A 452 -9.84 13.17 2.40
CA PHE A 452 -10.75 12.10 1.99
C PHE A 452 -11.19 11.24 3.16
N PHE A 453 -10.25 10.78 3.98
CA PHE A 453 -10.55 9.91 5.12
C PHE A 453 -11.42 10.62 6.15
N LEU A 454 -11.17 11.91 6.41
CA LEU A 454 -11.97 12.74 7.31
C LEU A 454 -13.39 13.01 6.77
N GLU A 455 -13.53 13.25 5.47
CA GLU A 455 -14.82 13.48 4.82
C GLU A 455 -15.68 12.20 4.71
N ASN A 456 -15.07 11.02 4.84
CA ASN A 456 -15.72 9.72 4.60
C ASN A 456 -15.79 8.84 5.86
N VAL A 457 -15.79 9.44 7.05
CA VAL A 457 -15.99 8.70 8.32
C VAL A 457 -17.36 8.01 8.43
N ASP A 458 -18.33 8.42 7.62
CA ASP A 458 -19.68 7.84 7.54
C ASP A 458 -19.88 6.93 6.31
N LEU A 459 -18.82 6.61 5.55
CA LEU A 459 -18.90 5.91 4.27
C LEU A 459 -19.77 4.64 4.32
N PHE A 460 -19.60 3.84 5.37
CA PHE A 460 -20.26 2.56 5.54
C PHE A 460 -21.66 2.65 6.17
N ASP A 461 -22.09 3.83 6.65
CA ASP A 461 -23.35 3.99 7.38
C ASP A 461 -24.58 3.71 6.49
N ASP A 462 -24.47 3.85 5.17
CA ASP A 462 -25.58 3.67 4.23
C ASP A 462 -25.46 2.39 3.37
N TYR A 463 -24.45 1.56 3.60
CA TYR A 463 -24.25 0.31 2.86
C TYR A 463 -25.43 -0.66 3.09
N ASP A 464 -25.72 -1.50 2.10
CA ASP A 464 -26.78 -2.51 2.20
C ASP A 464 -26.37 -3.65 3.15
N ARG A 465 -27.05 -3.76 4.29
CA ARG A 465 -26.78 -4.80 5.32
C ARG A 465 -27.15 -6.21 4.86
N SER A 466 -27.87 -6.34 3.74
CA SER A 466 -28.17 -7.62 3.09
C SER A 466 -27.17 -8.00 1.98
N GLY A 467 -26.25 -7.10 1.63
CA GLY A 467 -25.16 -7.34 0.70
C GLY A 467 -24.01 -8.19 1.29
N PRO A 468 -22.91 -8.33 0.54
CA PRO A 468 -21.72 -9.02 1.02
C PRO A 468 -21.13 -8.32 2.24
N LYS A 469 -20.30 -9.06 2.99
CA LYS A 469 -19.44 -8.42 3.99
C LYS A 469 -18.34 -7.63 3.30
N ILE A 470 -17.79 -6.64 3.98
CA ILE A 470 -16.74 -5.80 3.46
C ILE A 470 -15.42 -6.18 4.12
N PHE A 471 -14.41 -6.34 3.27
CA PHE A 471 -13.02 -6.33 3.64
C PHE A 471 -12.42 -5.02 3.13
N LEU A 472 -11.93 -4.19 4.03
CA LEU A 472 -11.13 -3.02 3.69
C LEU A 472 -9.66 -3.48 3.56
N GLY A 473 -9.32 -4.10 2.44
CA GLY A 473 -8.09 -4.88 2.29
C GLY A 473 -6.83 -4.06 2.09
N GLU A 474 -6.98 -2.82 1.66
CA GLU A 474 -5.89 -1.86 1.55
C GLU A 474 -6.38 -0.46 1.90
N TYR A 475 -5.76 0.17 2.89
CA TYR A 475 -5.94 1.59 3.13
C TYR A 475 -4.66 2.25 3.62
N ALA A 476 -4.42 3.48 3.16
CA ALA A 476 -3.42 4.38 3.72
C ALA A 476 -3.66 5.81 3.22
N VAL A 477 -3.32 6.78 4.05
CA VAL A 477 -3.08 8.14 3.58
C VAL A 477 -1.77 8.13 2.82
N ASN A 478 -1.88 8.07 1.49
CA ASN A 478 -0.71 8.13 0.61
C ASN A 478 -0.61 9.45 -0.14
N GLY A 479 -1.57 10.38 0.01
CA GLY A 479 -1.51 11.73 -0.53
C GLY A 479 -1.40 12.81 0.54
N GLY A 480 -1.24 14.07 0.12
CA GLY A 480 -1.21 15.23 1.02
C GLY A 480 0.22 15.74 1.29
N ASN A 481 0.37 16.54 2.34
CA ASN A 481 1.62 17.27 2.63
C ASN A 481 2.54 16.59 3.64
N THR A 482 2.06 15.55 4.33
CA THR A 482 2.66 15.04 5.57
C THR A 482 2.63 13.50 5.63
N ILE A 483 3.26 12.83 4.67
CA ILE A 483 3.27 11.35 4.61
C ILE A 483 3.91 10.73 5.86
N ALA A 484 3.29 9.66 6.38
CA ALA A 484 3.71 8.92 7.57
C ALA A 484 3.71 9.73 8.88
N SER A 485 2.88 10.77 8.97
CA SER A 485 2.81 11.68 10.13
C SER A 485 1.64 11.41 11.06
N MET A 486 1.56 12.18 12.15
CA MET A 486 0.40 12.17 13.06
C MET A 486 -0.90 12.61 12.35
N GLU A 487 -0.84 13.52 11.37
CA GLU A 487 -2.00 13.91 10.57
C GLU A 487 -2.61 12.73 9.81
N CYS A 488 -1.77 11.91 9.16
CA CYS A 488 -2.19 10.66 8.52
C CYS A 488 -2.88 9.75 9.53
N ALA A 489 -2.24 9.52 10.69
CA ALA A 489 -2.76 8.63 11.72
C ALA A 489 -4.12 9.10 12.27
N LEU A 490 -4.36 10.41 12.39
CA LEU A 490 -5.63 10.98 12.82
C LEU A 490 -6.73 10.74 11.78
N ALA A 491 -6.45 11.03 10.52
CA ALA A 491 -7.38 10.85 9.41
C ALA A 491 -7.79 9.37 9.26
N GLU A 492 -6.80 8.47 9.26
CA GLU A 492 -7.01 7.02 9.20
C GLU A 492 -7.77 6.50 10.42
N SER A 493 -7.44 6.97 11.62
CA SER A 493 -8.14 6.56 12.84
C SER A 493 -9.60 7.00 12.83
N ALA A 494 -9.90 8.22 12.37
CA ALA A 494 -11.28 8.70 12.26
C ALA A 494 -12.08 7.83 11.27
N PHE A 495 -11.50 7.52 10.11
CA PHE A 495 -12.10 6.61 9.13
C PHE A 495 -12.31 5.20 9.68
N LEU A 496 -11.32 4.65 10.41
CA LEU A 496 -11.42 3.35 11.05
C LEU A 496 -12.49 3.30 12.14
N LEU A 497 -12.73 4.38 12.89
CA LEU A 497 -13.88 4.42 13.82
C LEU A 497 -15.22 4.34 13.07
N GLY A 498 -15.30 4.93 11.88
CA GLY A 498 -16.43 4.78 10.96
C GLY A 498 -16.65 3.34 10.51
N ALA A 499 -15.58 2.64 10.13
CA ALA A 499 -15.61 1.22 9.81
C ALA A 499 -15.99 0.38 11.05
N GLU A 500 -15.46 0.71 12.22
CA GLU A 500 -15.71 0.01 13.48
C GLU A 500 -17.17 0.19 13.97
N LYS A 501 -17.77 1.34 13.68
CA LYS A 501 -19.21 1.62 13.90
C LYS A 501 -20.15 0.77 13.04
N ASN A 502 -19.62 0.10 12.01
CA ASN A 502 -20.33 -0.73 11.03
C ASN A 502 -19.77 -2.16 10.96
N GLN A 503 -19.29 -2.74 12.07
CA GLN A 503 -18.78 -4.13 12.08
C GLN A 503 -19.82 -5.23 11.81
N ASP A 504 -21.10 -4.90 11.71
CA ASP A 504 -22.10 -5.79 11.14
C ASP A 504 -21.84 -6.10 9.67
N ILE A 505 -21.21 -5.17 8.93
CA ILE A 505 -20.86 -5.32 7.51
C ILE A 505 -19.35 -5.27 7.25
N VAL A 506 -18.59 -4.35 7.84
CA VAL A 506 -17.13 -4.27 7.70
C VAL A 506 -16.48 -5.23 8.68
N ARG A 507 -15.93 -6.32 8.18
CA ARG A 507 -15.51 -7.44 9.04
C ARG A 507 -14.00 -7.55 9.16
N LEU A 508 -13.25 -6.96 8.22
CA LEU A 508 -11.81 -7.09 8.08
C LEU A 508 -11.25 -5.76 7.58
N THR A 509 -10.07 -5.37 8.08
CA THR A 509 -9.34 -4.16 7.68
C THR A 509 -7.84 -4.47 7.66
N ALA A 510 -7.10 -3.99 6.67
CA ALA A 510 -5.65 -4.13 6.59
C ALA A 510 -5.00 -2.88 5.99
N TYR A 511 -4.07 -2.27 6.73
CA TYR A 511 -3.28 -1.15 6.23
C TYR A 511 -2.27 -1.66 5.21
N ALA A 512 -2.06 -0.92 4.13
CA ALA A 512 -1.12 -1.30 3.09
C ALA A 512 -0.29 -0.11 2.57
N PRO A 513 0.99 -0.33 2.19
CA PRO A 513 1.77 -1.53 2.44
C PRO A 513 2.33 -1.60 3.88
N LEU A 514 2.72 -2.80 4.29
CA LEU A 514 3.08 -3.08 5.68
C LEU A 514 4.52 -2.74 6.04
N PHE A 515 5.48 -3.15 5.21
CA PHE A 515 6.90 -3.11 5.52
C PHE A 515 7.67 -2.23 4.52
N GLN A 516 8.69 -1.54 5.02
CA GLN A 516 9.64 -0.77 4.22
C GLN A 516 11.07 -0.95 4.72
N ASN A 517 11.94 -1.52 3.88
CA ASN A 517 13.37 -1.36 4.08
C ASN A 517 13.74 0.10 3.81
N SER A 518 14.36 0.78 4.77
CA SER A 518 14.75 2.20 4.63
C SER A 518 15.75 2.45 3.52
N ASP A 519 16.54 1.44 3.15
CA ASP A 519 17.53 1.52 2.08
C ASP A 519 16.94 1.22 0.70
N TYR A 520 15.73 0.65 0.63
CA TYR A 520 15.04 0.35 -0.63
C TYR A 520 13.56 0.68 -0.57
N THR A 521 13.15 1.78 -1.21
CA THR A 521 11.76 2.21 -1.21
C THR A 521 11.19 2.33 -2.62
N ALA A 522 10.23 1.45 -2.90
CA ALA A 522 9.39 1.43 -4.09
C ALA A 522 8.07 2.19 -3.84
N TRP A 523 7.42 1.97 -2.69
CA TRP A 523 6.15 2.63 -2.31
C TRP A 523 6.24 3.34 -0.96
N LYS A 524 5.50 4.44 -0.74
CA LYS A 524 5.33 5.13 0.56
C LYS A 524 3.87 5.59 0.77
N PRO A 525 3.42 5.77 2.03
CA PRO A 525 4.05 5.35 3.28
C PRO A 525 3.97 3.83 3.48
N ASN A 526 4.59 3.32 4.55
CA ASN A 526 4.46 1.93 4.98
C ASN A 526 4.38 1.87 6.50
N MET A 527 3.58 0.95 7.04
CA MET A 527 3.26 0.93 8.47
C MET A 527 4.51 0.72 9.36
N ILE A 528 5.45 -0.12 8.93
CA ILE A 528 6.63 -0.51 9.69
C ILE A 528 7.89 -0.29 8.84
N VAL A 529 8.81 0.53 9.33
CA VAL A 529 10.07 0.85 8.65
C VAL A 529 11.23 0.15 9.36
N PHE A 530 12.12 -0.48 8.60
CA PHE A 530 13.24 -1.24 9.14
C PHE A 530 14.50 -1.07 8.30
N ASP A 531 15.65 -1.31 8.92
CA ASP A 531 16.92 -1.57 8.24
C ASP A 531 17.36 -3.01 8.56
N ASN A 532 18.58 -3.41 8.21
CA ASN A 532 19.05 -4.77 8.45
C ASN A 532 19.13 -5.23 9.93
N HIS A 533 19.03 -4.35 10.93
CA HIS A 533 19.20 -4.69 12.35
C HIS A 533 18.21 -4.05 13.33
N GLN A 534 17.37 -3.12 12.88
CA GLN A 534 16.38 -2.43 13.71
C GLN A 534 15.10 -2.06 12.94
N VAL A 535 14.06 -1.70 13.69
CA VAL A 535 12.71 -1.41 13.19
C VAL A 535 12.04 -0.31 14.04
N TYR A 536 11.14 0.47 13.44
CA TYR A 536 10.17 1.34 14.11
C TYR A 536 8.83 1.34 13.37
N GLY A 537 7.76 1.73 14.07
CA GLY A 537 6.43 1.94 13.46
C GLY A 537 6.15 3.43 13.27
N ILE A 538 5.47 3.80 12.18
CA ILE A 538 5.03 5.18 11.97
C ILE A 538 3.85 5.53 12.91
N PRO A 539 3.44 6.80 13.06
CA PRO A 539 2.27 7.16 13.89
C PRO A 539 1.02 6.31 13.62
N SER A 540 0.74 5.96 12.36
CA SER A 540 -0.37 5.06 11.99
C SER A 540 -0.26 3.65 12.59
N TYR A 541 0.97 3.10 12.72
CA TYR A 541 1.19 1.83 13.41
C TYR A 541 0.76 1.92 14.88
N HIS A 542 1.11 3.00 15.56
CA HIS A 542 0.74 3.19 16.97
C HIS A 542 -0.76 3.43 17.13
N ALA A 543 -1.39 4.14 16.21
CA ALA A 543 -2.83 4.38 16.21
C ALA A 543 -3.63 3.09 15.98
N VAL A 544 -3.28 2.32 14.94
CA VAL A 544 -3.92 1.02 14.65
C VAL A 544 -3.68 0.03 15.79
N SER A 545 -2.47 -0.02 16.36
CA SER A 545 -2.17 -0.85 17.54
C SER A 545 -3.05 -0.47 18.74
N LEU A 546 -3.18 0.83 19.03
CA LEU A 546 -4.01 1.34 20.12
C LEU A 546 -5.48 0.96 19.94
N LEU A 547 -6.04 1.14 18.75
CA LEU A 547 -7.43 0.76 18.45
C LEU A 547 -7.63 -0.77 18.48
N GLY A 548 -6.67 -1.52 17.94
CA GLY A 548 -6.68 -2.97 17.84
C GLY A 548 -6.49 -3.70 19.18
N LYS A 549 -5.88 -3.04 20.17
CA LYS A 549 -5.74 -3.54 21.55
C LYS A 549 -7.07 -3.59 22.29
N TYR A 550 -8.00 -2.66 22.01
CA TYR A 550 -9.24 -2.45 22.77
C TYR A 550 -10.49 -2.72 21.94
N ARG A 551 -10.70 -3.98 21.54
CA ARG A 551 -11.80 -4.36 20.63
C ARG A 551 -13.16 -4.54 21.30
N GLY A 552 -13.17 -5.00 22.56
CA GLY A 552 -14.40 -5.46 23.22
C GLY A 552 -15.08 -6.64 22.51
N ASP A 553 -16.23 -7.05 23.03
CA ASP A 553 -17.07 -8.13 22.50
C ASP A 553 -18.29 -7.59 21.73
N GLU A 554 -18.73 -6.37 22.05
CA GLU A 554 -19.97 -5.77 21.57
C GLU A 554 -19.77 -4.30 21.20
N VAL A 555 -20.30 -3.89 20.06
CA VAL A 555 -20.44 -2.47 19.70
C VAL A 555 -21.76 -1.95 20.27
N VAL A 556 -21.71 -0.83 20.98
CA VAL A 556 -22.88 -0.23 21.64
C VAL A 556 -23.29 1.08 20.98
N GLU A 557 -24.56 1.45 21.14
CA GLU A 557 -25.04 2.74 20.66
C GLU A 557 -24.33 3.88 21.41
N THR A 558 -23.78 4.82 20.64
CA THR A 558 -23.09 6.01 21.12
C THR A 558 -23.70 7.23 20.44
N GLU A 559 -24.19 8.19 21.22
CA GLU A 559 -24.65 9.49 20.72
C GLU A 559 -23.54 10.51 20.95
N THR A 560 -23.04 11.12 19.88
CA THR A 560 -21.91 12.05 19.92
C THR A 560 -22.36 13.40 19.37
N GLU A 561 -22.27 14.43 20.22
CA GLU A 561 -22.39 15.83 19.82
C GLU A 561 -20.98 16.42 19.68
N SER A 562 -20.60 16.75 18.45
CA SER A 562 -19.30 17.37 18.13
C SER A 562 -19.51 18.52 17.17
N GLU A 563 -18.73 19.59 17.34
CA GLU A 563 -18.50 20.57 16.28
C GLU A 563 -17.92 19.88 15.03
N ALA A 564 -18.15 20.47 13.86
CA ALA A 564 -17.65 19.98 12.58
C ALA A 564 -17.10 21.14 11.75
N LYS A 565 -16.06 20.87 10.95
CA LYS A 565 -15.44 21.85 10.05
C LYS A 565 -15.32 21.28 8.63
N PRO A 566 -15.25 22.12 7.59
CA PRO A 566 -14.92 21.63 6.26
C PRO A 566 -13.44 21.21 6.20
N PRO A 567 -13.06 20.36 5.24
CA PRO A 567 -11.65 20.14 4.91
C PRO A 567 -10.97 21.46 4.49
N VAL A 568 -9.66 21.52 4.71
CA VAL A 568 -8.83 22.67 4.31
C VAL A 568 -8.18 22.36 2.97
N TYR A 569 -8.51 23.14 1.95
CA TYR A 569 -7.82 23.09 0.66
C TYR A 569 -7.09 24.40 0.41
N LYS A 570 -5.87 24.30 -0.11
CA LYS A 570 -5.00 25.44 -0.38
C LYS A 570 -4.32 25.25 -1.74
N GLY A 571 -4.21 26.33 -2.51
CA GLY A 571 -3.50 26.29 -3.79
C GLY A 571 -3.79 27.50 -4.66
N ILE A 572 -3.50 27.38 -5.96
CA ILE A 572 -3.69 28.44 -6.96
C ILE A 572 -4.78 28.07 -7.98
N PRO A 573 -5.42 29.02 -8.68
CA PRO A 573 -6.39 28.70 -9.74
C PRO A 573 -5.73 28.26 -11.06
N GLY A 574 -6.50 27.57 -11.89
CA GLY A 574 -6.07 27.14 -13.22
C GLY A 574 -7.20 26.98 -14.23
N ILE A 575 -6.81 26.78 -15.49
CA ILE A 575 -7.70 26.45 -16.60
C ILE A 575 -7.14 25.28 -17.39
N MET A 576 -8.01 24.45 -17.94
CA MET A 576 -7.67 23.32 -18.79
C MET A 576 -8.57 23.24 -20.03
N CYS A 577 -8.03 22.69 -21.12
CA CYS A 577 -8.78 22.34 -22.32
C CYS A 577 -8.24 21.06 -22.99
N GLU A 578 -9.10 20.32 -23.69
CA GLU A 578 -8.72 19.03 -24.30
C GLU A 578 -8.26 19.17 -25.78
N LYS A 579 -8.40 20.37 -26.35
CA LYS A 579 -7.94 20.71 -27.71
C LYS A 579 -7.24 22.06 -27.74
N GLU A 580 -6.36 22.24 -28.72
CA GLU A 580 -5.73 23.54 -28.98
C GLU A 580 -6.73 24.61 -29.39
N GLY A 581 -6.37 25.88 -29.15
CA GLY A 581 -7.10 27.03 -29.66
C GLY A 581 -8.04 27.70 -28.66
N LEU A 582 -8.12 27.22 -27.42
CA LEU A 582 -8.80 27.96 -26.35
C LEU A 582 -8.12 29.33 -26.16
N LEU A 583 -8.91 30.40 -26.24
CA LEU A 583 -8.42 31.78 -26.08
C LEU A 583 -8.86 32.36 -24.74
N PHE A 584 -7.96 33.00 -24.01
CA PHE A 584 -8.28 33.66 -22.75
C PHE A 584 -7.59 35.01 -22.58
N LYS A 585 -8.18 35.90 -21.76
CA LYS A 585 -7.59 37.18 -21.35
C LYS A 585 -8.18 37.67 -20.03
N ASN A 586 -7.61 38.77 -19.50
CA ASN A 586 -8.12 39.46 -18.30
C ASN A 586 -8.21 38.59 -17.04
N ALA A 587 -7.30 37.63 -16.85
CA ALA A 587 -7.26 36.82 -15.63
C ALA A 587 -7.03 37.68 -14.37
N ARG A 588 -7.79 37.42 -13.32
CA ARG A 588 -7.70 38.13 -12.04
C ARG A 588 -7.85 37.18 -10.85
N ILE A 589 -7.15 37.49 -9.77
CA ILE A 589 -7.36 36.91 -8.43
C ILE A 589 -7.74 38.06 -7.50
N ASN A 590 -8.89 37.96 -6.84
CA ASN A 590 -9.41 38.98 -5.92
C ASN A 590 -9.44 40.38 -6.56
N GLY A 591 -9.84 40.45 -7.84
CA GLY A 591 -9.91 41.68 -8.64
C GLY A 591 -8.56 42.20 -9.17
N GLN A 592 -7.43 41.66 -8.69
CA GLN A 592 -6.09 42.04 -9.16
C GLN A 592 -5.70 41.25 -10.41
N PRO A 593 -5.17 41.89 -11.48
CA PRO A 593 -4.64 41.18 -12.64
C PRO A 593 -3.58 40.14 -12.24
N VAL A 594 -3.63 38.97 -12.86
CA VAL A 594 -2.66 37.89 -12.63
C VAL A 594 -2.16 37.35 -13.97
N GLU A 595 -0.90 36.94 -14.00
CA GLU A 595 -0.30 36.26 -15.15
C GLU A 595 -0.31 34.74 -14.96
N VAL A 596 -0.11 34.02 -16.06
CA VAL A 596 0.14 32.58 -16.01
C VAL A 596 1.46 32.38 -15.27
N SER A 597 1.45 31.63 -14.18
CA SER A 597 2.67 31.32 -13.43
C SER A 597 3.42 30.13 -14.03
N LYS A 598 2.69 29.11 -14.49
CA LYS A 598 3.26 27.95 -15.20
C LYS A 598 2.19 27.21 -16.02
N CYS A 599 2.65 26.49 -17.03
CA CYS A 599 1.87 25.43 -17.67
C CYS A 599 2.26 24.08 -17.05
N ILE A 600 1.28 23.34 -16.54
CA ILE A 600 1.46 21.97 -16.04
C ILE A 600 1.59 21.01 -17.23
N TYR A 601 0.81 21.25 -18.28
CA TYR A 601 0.91 20.53 -19.55
C TYR A 601 0.62 21.47 -20.72
N GLY A 602 1.40 21.32 -21.79
CA GLY A 602 1.36 22.17 -22.97
C GLY A 602 1.94 23.57 -22.78
N GLU A 603 1.60 24.47 -23.69
CA GLU A 603 2.19 25.81 -23.81
C GLU A 603 1.10 26.88 -24.04
N ILE A 604 1.49 28.14 -23.85
CA ILE A 604 0.64 29.30 -24.10
C ILE A 604 1.37 30.26 -25.03
N GLU A 605 0.70 30.65 -26.10
CA GLU A 605 1.22 31.56 -27.12
C GLU A 605 0.43 32.87 -27.16
N GLU A 606 1.10 33.97 -27.52
CA GLU A 606 0.45 35.26 -27.71
C GLU A 606 -0.46 35.23 -28.96
N ALA A 607 -1.70 35.70 -28.82
CA ALA A 607 -2.71 35.71 -29.86
C ALA A 607 -3.43 37.07 -29.91
N GLY A 608 -2.70 38.14 -30.27
CA GLY A 608 -3.25 39.49 -30.34
C GLY A 608 -3.35 40.12 -28.95
N ASP A 609 -4.56 40.43 -28.47
CA ASP A 609 -4.82 40.94 -27.12
C ASP A 609 -5.19 39.81 -26.12
N ALA A 610 -4.95 38.56 -26.52
CA ALA A 610 -5.31 37.36 -25.78
C ALA A 610 -4.18 36.33 -25.84
N TRP A 611 -4.35 35.26 -25.07
CA TRP A 611 -3.45 34.12 -25.02
C TRP A 611 -4.14 32.89 -25.60
N ARG A 612 -3.38 32.03 -26.28
CA ARG A 612 -3.85 30.78 -26.87
C ARG A 612 -3.18 29.59 -26.20
N MET A 613 -3.97 28.60 -25.82
CA MET A 613 -3.47 27.31 -25.33
C MET A 613 -3.18 26.36 -26.49
N VAL A 614 -1.97 25.80 -26.52
CA VAL A 614 -1.48 24.83 -27.52
C VAL A 614 -0.75 23.69 -26.83
N PHE A 615 -0.60 22.53 -27.48
CA PHE A 615 0.16 21.43 -26.88
C PHE A 615 1.67 21.69 -26.86
N GLY A 616 2.17 22.48 -27.82
CA GLY A 616 3.60 22.81 -27.88
C GLY A 616 4.52 21.58 -27.94
N ASN A 617 5.76 21.75 -27.46
CA ASN A 617 6.75 20.67 -27.37
C ASN A 617 6.89 20.12 -25.96
N ARG A 618 6.30 20.76 -24.95
CA ARG A 618 6.35 20.31 -23.55
C ARG A 618 5.43 19.09 -23.35
N LYS A 619 5.96 17.92 -23.71
CA LYS A 619 5.46 16.62 -23.27
C LYS A 619 6.11 16.32 -21.92
N HIS A 620 5.32 15.81 -20.98
CA HIS A 620 5.69 15.54 -19.58
C HIS A 620 7.07 14.88 -19.52
N HIS A 621 7.98 15.39 -18.68
CA HIS A 621 9.25 14.73 -18.39
C HIS A 621 9.14 14.17 -16.99
N CYS A 622 8.99 12.85 -16.84
CA CYS A 622 9.11 12.25 -15.51
C CYS A 622 10.47 12.66 -14.92
N THR A 623 10.50 13.19 -13.70
CA THR A 623 11.75 13.69 -13.10
C THR A 623 12.24 12.75 -12.00
N GLY A 624 13.51 12.35 -12.06
CA GLY A 624 14.22 11.68 -10.97
C GLY A 624 14.73 10.26 -11.22
N LYS A 625 14.44 9.61 -12.37
CA LYS A 625 15.10 8.36 -12.80
C LYS A 625 16.07 8.62 -13.95
N SER A 626 16.77 7.54 -14.33
CA SER A 626 17.40 7.35 -15.62
C SER A 626 16.54 7.89 -16.77
N ARG A 627 17.18 8.53 -17.75
CA ARG A 627 16.50 9.13 -18.90
C ARG A 627 15.70 8.09 -19.66
N GLU A 628 16.28 6.90 -19.80
CA GLU A 628 15.72 5.74 -20.48
C GLU A 628 14.41 5.30 -19.83
N TRP A 629 14.36 5.29 -18.50
CA TRP A 629 13.16 4.94 -17.76
C TRP A 629 12.05 5.97 -17.99
N ASN A 630 12.36 7.27 -17.89
CA ASN A 630 11.36 8.33 -18.10
C ASN A 630 10.80 8.28 -19.53
N GLU A 631 11.67 8.15 -20.55
CA GLU A 631 11.27 8.05 -21.97
C GLU A 631 10.37 6.83 -22.22
N ALA A 632 10.72 5.67 -21.67
CA ALA A 632 9.93 4.45 -21.86
C ALA A 632 8.57 4.50 -21.12
N PHE A 633 8.54 5.08 -19.91
CA PHE A 633 7.30 5.16 -19.14
C PHE A 633 6.31 6.17 -19.75
N GLU A 634 6.81 7.26 -20.33
CA GLU A 634 6.00 8.17 -21.14
C GLU A 634 5.38 7.46 -22.36
N GLU A 635 6.13 6.61 -23.04
CA GLU A 635 5.61 5.80 -24.15
C GLU A 635 4.55 4.79 -23.66
N PHE A 636 4.79 4.15 -22.52
CA PHE A 636 3.84 3.23 -21.91
C PHE A 636 2.52 3.93 -21.55
N ILE A 637 2.56 5.07 -20.85
CA ILE A 637 1.36 5.86 -20.55
C ILE A 637 0.69 6.34 -21.85
N GLY A 638 1.48 6.82 -22.83
CA GLY A 638 0.96 7.37 -24.08
C GLY A 638 0.36 6.33 -25.03
N SER A 639 0.69 5.05 -24.88
CA SER A 639 0.20 3.94 -25.71
C SER A 639 -0.98 3.19 -25.08
N GLY A 640 -1.33 3.49 -23.83
CA GLY A 640 -2.36 2.81 -23.07
C GLY A 640 -3.79 3.04 -23.54
N SER A 641 -4.62 2.02 -23.32
CA SER A 641 -6.07 2.02 -23.62
C SER A 641 -6.91 2.60 -22.47
N PHE A 642 -6.28 2.89 -21.33
CA PHE A 642 -6.83 3.64 -20.22
C PHE A 642 -6.15 5.01 -20.23
N HIS A 643 -6.80 6.04 -20.76
CA HIS A 643 -6.87 7.39 -20.16
C HIS A 643 -7.49 8.44 -21.09
N GLU A 644 -7.91 9.49 -20.41
CA GLU A 644 -8.62 10.69 -20.84
C GLU A 644 -7.94 11.43 -21.99
N ASN A 645 -8.72 12.24 -22.72
CA ASN A 645 -8.17 13.09 -23.80
C ASN A 645 -7.02 13.96 -23.25
N PRO A 646 -5.93 14.15 -24.01
CA PRO A 646 -4.80 14.99 -23.58
C PRO A 646 -5.30 16.39 -23.19
N VAL A 647 -4.90 16.87 -22.01
CA VAL A 647 -5.32 18.18 -21.47
C VAL A 647 -4.17 19.18 -21.52
N ILE A 648 -4.41 20.39 -22.05
CA ILE A 648 -3.51 21.55 -21.88
C ILE A 648 -3.93 22.24 -20.59
N TRP A 649 -3.00 22.54 -19.69
CA TRP A 649 -3.31 23.03 -18.35
C TRP A 649 -2.37 24.15 -17.91
N ALA A 650 -2.95 25.32 -17.64
CA ALA A 650 -2.27 26.51 -17.14
C ALA A 650 -2.77 26.91 -15.76
N VAL A 651 -1.88 27.39 -14.89
CA VAL A 651 -2.20 27.92 -13.55
C VAL A 651 -1.74 29.37 -13.42
N PHE A 652 -2.39 30.11 -12.51
CA PHE A 652 -2.25 31.57 -12.39
C PHE A 652 -1.86 31.97 -10.98
N GLY A 653 -0.85 32.83 -10.87
CA GLY A 653 -0.32 33.30 -9.58
C GLY A 653 0.59 32.29 -8.89
N THR A 654 1.23 32.74 -7.82
CA THR A 654 2.22 31.95 -7.05
C THR A 654 1.84 31.77 -5.58
N ASP A 655 0.91 32.57 -5.07
CA ASP A 655 0.52 32.54 -3.67
C ASP A 655 -0.59 31.52 -3.50
N GLU A 656 -0.33 30.46 -2.73
CA GLU A 656 -1.35 29.46 -2.41
C GLU A 656 -2.36 30.03 -1.40
N LEU A 657 -3.64 29.97 -1.76
CA LEU A 657 -4.74 30.58 -1.00
C LEU A 657 -5.80 29.52 -0.66
N GLU A 658 -6.40 29.64 0.52
CA GLU A 658 -7.59 28.87 0.91
C GLU A 658 -8.87 29.51 0.35
N GLU A 659 -8.93 30.85 0.36
CA GLU A 659 -10.06 31.64 -0.11
C GLU A 659 -9.63 32.62 -1.21
N TYR A 660 -10.33 32.61 -2.34
CA TYR A 660 -10.09 33.55 -3.41
C TYR A 660 -11.24 33.58 -4.42
N THR A 661 -11.35 34.69 -5.16
CA THR A 661 -12.17 34.79 -6.37
C THR A 661 -11.26 34.81 -7.59
N PHE A 662 -11.38 33.81 -8.45
CA PHE A 662 -10.69 33.74 -9.74
C PHE A 662 -11.65 34.13 -10.87
N GLU A 663 -11.24 35.08 -11.69
CA GLU A 663 -12.04 35.62 -12.80
C GLU A 663 -11.21 35.62 -14.08
N ILE A 664 -11.83 35.25 -15.20
CA ILE A 664 -11.15 35.18 -16.50
C ILE A 664 -12.13 35.27 -17.66
N ASP A 665 -11.76 35.96 -18.74
CA ASP A 665 -12.54 36.01 -19.96
C ASP A 665 -12.04 34.94 -20.92
N ILE A 666 -12.90 33.99 -21.28
CA ILE A 666 -12.53 32.85 -22.14
C ILE A 666 -13.46 32.79 -23.35
N LYS A 667 -12.87 32.58 -24.52
CA LYS A 667 -13.57 32.21 -25.75
C LYS A 667 -13.33 30.72 -26.02
N CYS A 668 -14.38 29.94 -25.82
CA CYS A 668 -14.40 28.48 -26.03
C CYS A 668 -15.28 28.10 -27.23
N GLU A 669 -14.99 26.95 -27.81
CA GLU A 669 -15.77 26.29 -28.87
C GLU A 669 -16.56 25.12 -28.27
N GLU A 670 -17.69 24.74 -28.89
CA GLU A 670 -18.60 23.72 -28.34
C GLU A 670 -17.95 22.34 -28.22
N ASP A 671 -17.02 22.03 -29.11
CA ASP A 671 -16.32 20.75 -29.18
C ASP A 671 -15.01 20.70 -28.39
N ASN A 672 -14.65 21.77 -27.67
CA ASN A 672 -13.48 21.84 -26.79
C ASN A 672 -13.91 22.07 -25.34
N PRO A 673 -13.94 21.01 -24.50
CA PRO A 673 -14.29 21.13 -23.08
C PRO A 673 -13.41 22.14 -22.35
N LEU A 674 -14.03 23.01 -21.57
CA LEU A 674 -13.35 23.97 -20.70
C LEU A 674 -13.43 23.47 -19.26
N THR A 675 -12.30 23.46 -18.55
CA THR A 675 -12.27 23.20 -17.12
C THR A 675 -11.60 24.36 -16.39
N LEU A 676 -12.22 24.86 -15.32
CA LEU A 676 -11.55 25.72 -14.35
C LEU A 676 -11.17 24.85 -13.15
N SER A 677 -9.96 25.01 -12.62
CA SER A 677 -9.49 24.26 -11.46
C SER A 677 -9.19 25.16 -10.27
N ALA A 678 -9.57 24.69 -9.08
CA ALA A 678 -9.38 25.33 -7.80
C ALA A 678 -8.31 24.61 -6.97
N TRP A 679 -7.61 25.36 -6.12
CA TRP A 679 -6.63 24.84 -5.17
C TRP A 679 -5.61 23.88 -5.79
N ASN A 680 -5.12 24.24 -6.98
CA ASN A 680 -4.04 23.49 -7.63
C ASN A 680 -2.79 23.64 -6.76
N HIS A 681 -2.28 22.52 -6.25
CA HIS A 681 -1.06 22.49 -5.46
C HIS A 681 -0.27 21.23 -5.75
N HIS A 682 1.03 21.31 -5.50
CA HIS A 682 1.95 20.20 -5.62
C HIS A 682 2.39 19.79 -4.22
N PRO A 683 1.87 18.69 -3.67
CA PRO A 683 2.25 18.24 -2.34
C PRO A 683 3.75 18.07 -2.24
N GLU A 684 4.31 18.30 -1.05
CA GLU A 684 5.74 18.13 -0.82
C GLU A 684 6.19 16.66 -0.84
N THR A 685 5.23 15.72 -0.89
CA THR A 685 5.43 14.28 -0.84
C THR A 685 4.70 13.57 -1.97
N ASP A 686 5.31 12.54 -2.56
CA ASP A 686 4.69 11.77 -3.64
C ASP A 686 3.59 10.84 -3.12
N ALA A 687 2.54 10.71 -3.94
CA ALA A 687 1.49 9.75 -3.68
C ALA A 687 1.65 8.47 -4.50
N GLY A 688 1.84 7.35 -3.78
CA GLY A 688 1.59 6.00 -4.29
C GLY A 688 2.78 5.20 -4.86
N CYS A 689 2.40 4.28 -5.75
CA CYS A 689 3.18 3.25 -6.44
C CYS A 689 4.28 3.81 -7.33
N ASN A 690 5.54 3.66 -6.90
CA ASN A 690 6.80 3.76 -7.64
C ASN A 690 7.05 5.04 -8.46
N GLU A 691 8.35 5.23 -8.67
CA GLU A 691 8.99 6.22 -9.54
C GLU A 691 9.29 7.48 -8.74
N PRO A 692 10.49 8.03 -8.95
CA PRO A 692 11.13 8.95 -8.03
C PRO A 692 10.27 10.17 -7.85
N LYS A 693 10.54 10.92 -6.78
CA LYS A 693 9.83 12.16 -6.52
C LYS A 693 9.75 13.00 -7.76
N ASP A 694 8.54 13.12 -8.32
CA ASP A 694 8.34 13.99 -9.45
C ASP A 694 8.35 15.39 -8.85
N THR A 695 9.53 16.02 -8.96
CA THR A 695 9.81 17.32 -8.36
C THR A 695 9.09 18.45 -9.09
N GLU A 696 8.47 18.15 -10.23
CA GLU A 696 7.79 19.09 -11.08
C GLU A 696 6.27 19.01 -10.96
N TRP A 697 5.63 20.12 -11.33
CA TRP A 697 4.18 20.18 -11.40
C TRP A 697 3.70 19.48 -12.67
N THR A 698 3.07 18.33 -12.51
CA THR A 698 2.60 17.50 -13.61
C THR A 698 1.15 17.08 -13.43
N THR A 699 0.54 16.51 -14.46
CA THR A 699 -0.86 16.05 -14.40
C THR A 699 -1.10 14.97 -13.35
N ARG A 700 -0.03 14.24 -12.96
CA ARG A 700 -0.06 13.21 -11.91
C ARG A 700 0.18 13.80 -10.52
N THR A 701 1.08 14.78 -10.40
CA THR A 701 1.51 15.31 -9.11
C THR A 701 0.64 16.44 -8.58
N VAL A 702 -0.07 17.16 -9.45
CA VAL A 702 -0.87 18.32 -9.02
C VAL A 702 -2.27 17.87 -8.57
N ARG A 703 -2.58 18.13 -7.29
CA ARG A 703 -3.90 17.93 -6.71
C ARG A 703 -4.74 19.19 -6.89
N ASN A 704 -6.03 19.03 -7.16
CA ASN A 704 -6.95 20.14 -7.41
C ASN A 704 -8.42 19.69 -7.28
N GLN A 705 -9.32 20.66 -7.27
CA GLN A 705 -10.74 20.43 -7.56
C GLN A 705 -11.11 21.10 -8.88
N VAL A 706 -12.11 20.60 -9.60
CA VAL A 706 -12.45 21.14 -10.92
C VAL A 706 -13.92 21.44 -11.11
N TRP A 707 -14.16 22.48 -11.90
CA TRP A 707 -15.41 22.81 -12.55
C TRP A 707 -15.27 22.58 -14.07
N LYS A 708 -15.88 21.50 -14.57
CA LYS A 708 -15.86 21.12 -15.99
C LYS A 708 -17.12 21.60 -16.72
N LEU A 709 -16.93 22.14 -17.91
CA LEU A 709 -17.94 22.57 -18.87
C LEU A 709 -17.79 21.80 -20.17
N GLU A 710 -18.78 20.97 -20.51
CA GLU A 710 -18.76 20.13 -21.70
C GLU A 710 -20.17 20.02 -22.30
N LYS A 711 -20.31 20.29 -23.60
CA LYS A 711 -21.57 20.14 -24.36
C LYS A 711 -22.79 20.77 -23.68
N GLY A 712 -22.65 22.02 -23.21
CA GLY A 712 -23.72 22.75 -22.52
C GLY A 712 -24.06 22.21 -21.12
N ARG A 713 -23.17 21.44 -20.49
CA ARG A 713 -23.33 20.92 -19.13
C ARG A 713 -22.18 21.35 -18.24
N SER A 714 -22.50 21.64 -16.99
CA SER A 714 -21.59 22.08 -15.95
C SER A 714 -21.53 21.05 -14.83
N ALA A 715 -20.34 20.67 -14.38
CA ALA A 715 -20.16 19.74 -13.27
C ALA A 715 -18.95 20.09 -12.41
N THR A 716 -19.01 19.76 -11.13
CA THR A 716 -17.93 19.98 -10.15
C THR A 716 -17.47 18.66 -9.57
N ARG A 717 -16.16 18.42 -9.49
CA ARG A 717 -15.60 17.17 -8.96
C ARG A 717 -14.25 17.39 -8.29
N VAL A 718 -13.87 16.45 -7.44
CA VAL A 718 -12.47 16.23 -7.04
C VAL A 718 -11.97 15.13 -7.97
N PRO A 719 -11.08 15.40 -8.94
CA PRO A 719 -10.66 14.38 -9.90
C PRO A 719 -9.92 13.24 -9.20
N ARG A 720 -10.38 12.00 -9.37
CA ARG A 720 -9.64 10.78 -8.98
C ARG A 720 -9.44 9.83 -10.14
N PHE A 721 -8.38 9.04 -10.04
CA PHE A 721 -7.86 8.17 -11.11
C PHE A 721 -8.88 7.13 -11.60
N PHE A 722 -9.85 6.75 -10.77
CA PHE A 722 -10.90 5.76 -11.06
C PHE A 722 -12.34 6.29 -10.92
N ASP A 723 -12.53 7.61 -10.96
CA ASP A 723 -13.88 8.18 -10.81
C ASP A 723 -14.82 7.69 -11.91
N LYS A 724 -16.05 7.33 -11.50
CA LYS A 724 -17.13 6.99 -12.44
C LYS A 724 -17.52 8.23 -13.26
N PRO A 725 -18.07 8.04 -14.47
CA PRO A 725 -18.70 9.14 -15.21
C PRO A 725 -19.77 9.82 -14.35
N LEU A 726 -19.78 11.15 -14.37
CA LEU A 726 -20.73 11.96 -13.62
C LEU A 726 -22.17 11.58 -13.95
N SER A 727 -22.99 11.39 -12.92
CA SER A 727 -24.43 11.19 -13.03
C SER A 727 -25.14 12.40 -13.65
N GLU A 728 -26.39 12.21 -14.13
CA GLU A 728 -27.18 13.33 -14.65
C GLU A 728 -27.48 14.41 -13.60
N GLU A 729 -27.48 14.05 -12.31
CA GLU A 729 -27.73 14.97 -11.18
C GLU A 729 -26.50 15.83 -10.84
N GLU A 730 -25.29 15.33 -11.11
CA GLU A 730 -24.03 16.07 -10.95
C GLU A 730 -23.77 17.06 -12.08
N GLN A 731 -24.58 17.02 -13.14
CA GLN A 731 -24.43 17.82 -14.34
C GLN A 731 -25.59 18.80 -14.54
N VAL A 732 -25.32 20.10 -14.38
CA VAL A 732 -26.30 21.18 -14.54
C VAL A 732 -26.29 21.73 -15.98
N PRO A 733 -27.44 21.84 -16.66
CA PRO A 733 -27.52 22.49 -17.97
C PRO A 733 -27.14 23.97 -17.89
N VAL A 734 -26.26 24.40 -18.80
CA VAL A 734 -25.79 25.79 -18.90
C VAL A 734 -25.87 26.28 -20.33
N SER A 735 -26.08 27.59 -20.49
CA SER A 735 -26.10 28.24 -21.80
C SER A 735 -24.79 29.00 -21.99
N ILE A 736 -23.99 28.57 -22.95
CA ILE A 736 -22.69 29.17 -23.27
C ILE A 736 -22.75 29.75 -24.70
N PRO A 737 -22.59 31.08 -24.86
CA PRO A 737 -22.33 31.71 -26.16
C PRO A 737 -20.97 31.29 -26.73
N TYR A 738 -20.91 30.12 -27.39
CA TYR A 738 -19.69 29.61 -28.02
C TYR A 738 -19.19 30.54 -29.14
N GLY A 739 -17.88 30.62 -29.33
CA GLY A 739 -17.25 31.51 -30.31
C GLY A 739 -17.16 32.98 -29.89
N GLU A 740 -17.68 33.35 -28.71
CA GLU A 740 -17.59 34.68 -28.09
C GLU A 740 -16.80 34.62 -26.78
N TYR A 741 -16.27 35.76 -26.32
CA TYR A 741 -15.67 35.85 -24.98
C TYR A 741 -16.78 35.89 -23.93
N ASN A 742 -16.72 34.97 -22.98
CA ASN A 742 -17.59 34.93 -21.82
C ASN A 742 -16.77 35.16 -20.56
N HIS A 743 -17.38 35.81 -19.57
CA HIS A 743 -16.77 36.08 -18.28
C HIS A 743 -17.01 34.89 -17.34
N TYR A 744 -15.95 34.20 -16.94
CA TYR A 744 -16.01 33.08 -16.00
C TYR A 744 -15.49 33.54 -14.64
N LYS A 745 -16.19 33.16 -13.58
CA LYS A 745 -15.80 33.47 -12.20
C LYS A 745 -16.00 32.26 -11.30
N MET A 746 -15.02 31.99 -10.46
CA MET A 746 -15.05 30.95 -9.43
C MET A 746 -14.71 31.57 -8.07
N VAL A 747 -15.65 31.48 -7.13
CA VAL A 747 -15.51 32.02 -5.76
C VAL A 747 -15.24 30.84 -4.83
N CYS A 748 -14.00 30.72 -4.35
CA CYS A 748 -13.52 29.66 -3.47
C CYS A 748 -13.58 30.11 -2.01
N GLN A 749 -14.16 29.28 -1.15
CA GLN A 749 -14.39 29.51 0.29
C GLN A 749 -14.13 28.20 1.06
N PRO A 750 -14.02 28.21 2.40
CA PRO A 750 -13.72 27.00 3.16
C PRO A 750 -14.77 25.90 2.96
N CYS A 751 -16.04 26.27 2.80
CA CYS A 751 -17.15 25.34 2.62
C CYS A 751 -17.37 24.88 1.16
N GLY A 752 -16.50 25.23 0.21
CA GLY A 752 -16.62 24.86 -1.20
C GLY A 752 -16.45 26.04 -2.15
N TYR A 753 -17.07 25.97 -3.33
CA TYR A 753 -16.93 27.04 -4.32
C TYR A 753 -18.17 27.23 -5.19
N GLU A 754 -18.33 28.46 -5.69
CA GLU A 754 -19.44 28.90 -6.53
C GLU A 754 -18.93 29.27 -7.92
N CYS A 755 -19.64 28.82 -8.95
CA CYS A 755 -19.24 28.92 -10.36
C CYS A 755 -20.21 29.82 -11.13
N TYR A 756 -19.67 30.81 -11.84
CA TYR A 756 -20.45 31.82 -12.55
C TYR A 756 -20.03 31.93 -14.01
N ILE A 757 -21.04 32.12 -14.88
CA ILE A 757 -20.86 32.48 -16.28
C ILE A 757 -21.62 33.78 -16.52
N ASN A 758 -20.94 34.81 -17.00
CA ASN A 758 -21.49 36.16 -17.24
C ASN A 758 -22.27 36.68 -16.02
N ASP A 759 -21.65 36.59 -14.85
CA ASP A 759 -22.19 36.97 -13.53
C ASP A 759 -23.44 36.21 -13.06
N ARG A 760 -23.85 35.18 -13.77
CA ARG A 760 -24.92 34.27 -13.35
C ARG A 760 -24.33 33.05 -12.65
N LEU A 761 -24.76 32.78 -11.42
CA LEU A 761 -24.45 31.53 -10.72
C LEU A 761 -25.03 30.35 -11.51
N VAL A 762 -24.18 29.41 -11.90
CA VAL A 762 -24.57 28.23 -12.67
C VAL A 762 -24.36 26.92 -11.92
N GLN A 763 -23.42 26.88 -10.96
CA GLN A 763 -23.12 25.68 -10.19
C GLN A 763 -22.51 26.03 -8.83
N LYS A 764 -22.67 25.14 -7.85
CA LYS A 764 -22.06 25.25 -6.51
C LYS A 764 -21.58 23.88 -6.01
N LYS A 765 -20.33 23.81 -5.57
CA LYS A 765 -19.78 22.68 -4.79
C LYS A 765 -19.82 23.03 -3.32
N THR A 766 -20.34 22.12 -2.49
CA THR A 766 -20.28 22.23 -1.02
C THR A 766 -19.42 21.08 -0.50
N HIS A 767 -18.47 21.37 0.39
CA HIS A 767 -17.63 20.35 1.03
C HIS A 767 -18.41 19.56 2.07
N VAL A 768 -17.99 18.33 2.31
CA VAL A 768 -18.52 17.53 3.41
C VAL A 768 -17.86 18.03 4.70
N LEU A 769 -18.65 18.31 5.73
CA LEU A 769 -18.10 18.69 7.02
C LEU A 769 -17.71 17.42 7.78
N HIS A 770 -16.54 17.42 8.40
CA HIS A 770 -16.10 16.32 9.24
C HIS A 770 -16.17 16.73 10.72
N PRO A 771 -16.59 15.83 11.64
CA PRO A 771 -16.55 16.10 13.08
C PRO A 771 -15.13 16.37 13.57
N LEU A 772 -15.00 17.28 14.54
CA LEU A 772 -13.75 17.52 15.26
C LEU A 772 -13.41 16.38 16.22
N ILE A 773 -14.43 15.84 16.89
CA ILE A 773 -14.33 14.66 17.74
C ILE A 773 -15.11 13.50 17.12
N ASN A 774 -14.38 12.49 16.66
CA ASN A 774 -14.97 11.21 16.22
C ASN A 774 -14.94 10.25 17.39
N ALA A 775 -16.03 9.52 17.66
CA ALA A 775 -16.11 8.65 18.82
C ALA A 775 -16.96 7.40 18.59
N LEU A 776 -16.57 6.32 19.26
CA LEU A 776 -17.24 5.03 19.28
C LEU A 776 -17.00 4.36 20.64
N ALA A 777 -18.02 3.69 21.19
CA ALA A 777 -17.85 2.80 22.32
C ALA A 777 -18.05 1.33 21.94
N VAL A 778 -17.14 0.50 22.44
CA VAL A 778 -17.26 -0.96 22.47
C VAL A 778 -17.19 -1.42 23.92
N GLN A 779 -17.74 -2.60 24.22
CA GLN A 779 -17.74 -3.13 25.57
C GLN A 779 -17.44 -4.61 25.62
N ASP A 780 -16.98 -5.07 26.77
CA ASP A 780 -17.05 -6.47 27.17
C ASP A 780 -17.89 -6.59 28.46
N LYS A 781 -17.88 -7.78 29.07
CA LYS A 781 -18.62 -8.05 30.30
C LYS A 781 -18.24 -7.12 31.47
N GLU A 782 -16.98 -6.71 31.55
CA GLU A 782 -16.40 -6.00 32.71
C GLU A 782 -16.10 -4.54 32.40
N LYS A 783 -15.86 -4.18 31.14
CA LYS A 783 -15.31 -2.88 30.74
C LYS A 783 -16.07 -2.25 29.58
N ILE A 784 -15.98 -0.93 29.50
CA ILE A 784 -16.35 -0.10 28.35
C ILE A 784 -15.05 0.52 27.82
N TYR A 785 -14.87 0.49 26.52
CA TYR A 785 -13.77 1.11 25.80
C TYR A 785 -14.34 2.22 24.93
N LEU A 786 -14.17 3.48 25.35
CA LEU A 786 -14.52 4.63 24.54
C LEU A 786 -13.30 5.06 23.73
N LYS A 787 -13.41 4.92 22.41
CA LYS A 787 -12.40 5.35 21.44
C LYS A 787 -12.78 6.73 20.91
N MET A 788 -11.83 7.66 20.91
CA MET A 788 -12.04 9.03 20.43
C MET A 788 -10.85 9.51 19.62
N VAL A 789 -11.12 10.25 18.55
CA VAL A 789 -10.11 10.95 17.74
C VAL A 789 -10.44 12.44 17.77
N ASN A 790 -9.52 13.25 18.28
CA ASN A 790 -9.57 14.71 18.17
C ASN A 790 -8.70 15.16 17.01
N VAL A 791 -9.32 15.61 15.92
CA VAL A 791 -8.64 16.13 14.72
C VAL A 791 -8.46 17.65 14.77
N ASP A 792 -8.80 18.26 15.90
CA ASP A 792 -8.71 19.70 16.08
C ASP A 792 -7.37 20.13 16.67
N GLU A 793 -7.03 21.39 16.42
CA GLU A 793 -5.78 22.01 16.89
C GLU A 793 -5.83 22.40 18.37
N GLU A 794 -7.02 22.39 18.97
CA GLU A 794 -7.23 22.70 20.37
C GLU A 794 -7.58 21.47 21.21
N ASP A 795 -7.18 21.51 22.48
CA ASP A 795 -7.75 20.61 23.49
C ASP A 795 -9.25 20.89 23.61
N ARG A 796 -10.07 19.85 23.62
CA ARG A 796 -11.52 19.99 23.78
C ARG A 796 -11.97 19.41 25.12
N GLU A 797 -12.93 20.06 25.76
CA GLU A 797 -13.65 19.45 26.88
C GLU A 797 -14.80 18.60 26.33
N VAL A 798 -14.83 17.32 26.71
CA VAL A 798 -15.86 16.36 26.31
C VAL A 798 -16.54 15.84 27.57
N ARG A 799 -17.86 16.03 27.67
CA ARG A 799 -18.67 15.44 28.74
C ARG A 799 -19.03 14.01 28.34
N ILE A 800 -18.66 13.04 29.17
CA ILE A 800 -18.90 11.62 28.93
C ILE A 800 -19.96 11.13 29.92
N CYS A 801 -21.01 10.51 29.40
CA CYS A 801 -22.12 9.97 30.17
C CYS A 801 -22.30 8.48 29.85
N THR A 802 -22.34 7.63 30.87
CA THR A 802 -22.66 6.19 30.74
C THR A 802 -24.01 5.88 31.40
N ASP A 803 -24.76 4.96 30.81
CA ASP A 803 -26.03 4.46 31.38
C ASP A 803 -25.85 3.45 32.53
N CYS A 804 -24.62 2.99 32.78
CA CYS A 804 -24.26 2.16 33.93
C CYS A 804 -23.21 2.83 34.81
N ALA A 805 -23.09 2.34 36.05
CA ALA A 805 -22.06 2.80 36.99
C ALA A 805 -20.68 2.30 36.57
N VAL A 806 -19.69 3.21 36.56
CA VAL A 806 -18.29 2.90 36.28
C VAL A 806 -17.39 3.45 37.39
N THR A 807 -16.20 2.88 37.53
CA THR A 807 -15.26 3.25 38.57
C THR A 807 -14.88 4.73 38.53
N GLN A 808 -14.58 5.29 39.70
CA GLN A 808 -14.14 6.69 39.86
C GLN A 808 -12.76 6.97 39.26
N GLU A 809 -12.06 5.95 38.78
CA GLU A 809 -10.79 6.05 38.09
C GLU A 809 -10.90 5.34 36.75
N VAL A 810 -10.47 6.02 35.69
CA VAL A 810 -10.50 5.54 34.31
C VAL A 810 -9.07 5.57 33.78
N LEU A 811 -8.68 4.52 33.05
CA LEU A 811 -7.41 4.48 32.35
C LEU A 811 -7.60 5.15 30.98
N ALA A 812 -6.80 6.16 30.69
CA ALA A 812 -6.72 6.76 29.37
C ALA A 812 -5.38 6.38 28.73
N GLU A 813 -5.42 5.76 27.56
CA GLU A 813 -4.25 5.55 26.71
C GLU A 813 -4.36 6.49 25.52
N VAL A 814 -3.34 7.33 25.34
CA VAL A 814 -3.41 8.53 24.49
C VAL A 814 -2.19 8.62 23.60
N LEU A 815 -2.42 8.65 22.29
CA LEU A 815 -1.45 9.00 21.26
C LEU A 815 -1.71 10.45 20.87
N ALA A 816 -0.77 11.36 21.10
CA ALA A 816 -0.92 12.78 20.78
C ALA A 816 0.43 13.38 20.38
N ALA A 817 0.45 14.13 19.29
CA ALA A 817 1.62 14.83 18.79
C ALA A 817 1.20 15.97 17.84
N ASP A 818 2.13 16.84 17.47
CA ASP A 818 1.89 17.83 16.41
C ASP A 818 1.58 17.11 15.08
N PRO A 819 0.73 17.65 14.19
CA PRO A 819 0.29 16.96 12.97
C PRO A 819 1.43 16.46 12.08
N GLY A 820 2.50 17.25 11.96
CA GLY A 820 3.68 16.89 11.17
C GLY A 820 4.68 15.95 11.85
N ALA A 821 4.41 15.49 13.08
CA ALA A 821 5.32 14.62 13.82
C ALA A 821 5.42 13.23 13.19
N VAL A 822 6.65 12.70 13.10
CA VAL A 822 6.99 11.39 12.52
C VAL A 822 7.93 10.64 13.48
N ASN A 823 7.99 9.32 13.35
CA ASN A 823 8.99 8.49 14.03
C ASN A 823 10.21 8.27 13.13
N SER A 824 11.38 7.99 13.72
CA SER A 824 12.61 7.66 12.99
C SER A 824 13.44 6.60 13.71
N PHE A 825 14.57 6.18 13.16
CA PHE A 825 15.49 5.28 13.86
C PHE A 825 16.14 5.93 15.09
N GLU A 826 16.36 7.25 15.05
CA GLU A 826 16.90 8.05 16.16
C GLU A 826 15.89 8.25 17.29
N ASP A 827 14.60 8.39 16.97
CA ASP A 827 13.51 8.56 17.93
C ASP A 827 12.31 7.67 17.54
N LYS A 828 12.43 6.38 17.86
CA LYS A 828 11.46 5.32 17.46
C LYS A 828 10.09 5.46 18.13
N GLU A 829 10.02 6.18 19.25
CA GLU A 829 8.82 6.35 20.06
C GLU A 829 8.41 7.83 20.17
N HIS A 830 8.90 8.70 19.26
CA HIS A 830 8.58 10.12 19.21
C HIS A 830 7.06 10.37 19.31
N VAL A 831 6.32 9.64 18.49
CA VAL A 831 4.87 9.52 18.50
C VAL A 831 4.53 8.09 18.96
N SER A 832 4.17 7.97 20.24
CA SER A 832 3.79 6.71 20.87
C SER A 832 2.68 6.94 21.91
N ALA A 833 1.92 5.88 22.21
CA ALA A 833 0.78 5.99 23.13
C ALA A 833 1.25 6.00 24.59
N ALA A 834 0.74 6.93 25.38
CA ALA A 834 1.03 7.06 26.80
C ALA A 834 -0.21 6.74 27.66
N CYS A 835 -0.01 5.98 28.74
CA CYS A 835 -1.06 5.65 29.70
C CYS A 835 -1.12 6.67 30.86
N ARG A 836 -2.33 7.10 31.22
CA ARG A 836 -2.59 7.97 32.38
C ARG A 836 -3.89 7.59 33.07
N ARG A 837 -3.99 7.86 34.38
CA ARG A 837 -5.23 7.70 35.15
C ARG A 837 -5.94 9.04 35.25
N ILE A 838 -7.23 9.06 34.96
CA ILE A 838 -8.07 10.25 35.03
C ILE A 838 -9.27 10.00 35.96
N PRO A 839 -9.89 11.07 36.51
CA PRO A 839 -11.17 10.96 37.19
C PRO A 839 -12.23 10.34 36.28
N GLY A 840 -13.01 9.42 36.82
CA GLY A 840 -14.10 8.74 36.16
C GLY A 840 -15.44 8.94 36.86
N GLY A 841 -16.30 7.93 36.79
CA GLY A 841 -17.68 7.96 37.24
C GLY A 841 -18.66 7.86 36.07
N SER A 842 -19.96 7.66 36.35
CA SER A 842 -20.98 7.54 35.32
C SER A 842 -21.22 8.82 34.52
N GLU A 843 -20.73 9.94 35.03
CA GLU A 843 -20.71 11.22 34.34
C GLU A 843 -19.43 11.98 34.74
N PHE A 844 -18.61 12.35 33.76
CA PHE A 844 -17.37 13.10 33.99
C PHE A 844 -16.97 13.90 32.75
N THR A 845 -16.08 14.87 32.92
CA THR A 845 -15.49 15.63 31.81
C THR A 845 -14.07 15.14 31.57
N TYR A 846 -13.76 14.85 30.31
CA TYR A 846 -12.42 14.55 29.85
C TYR A 846 -11.93 15.68 28.95
N ARG A 847 -10.72 16.20 29.24
CA ARG A 847 -10.02 17.12 28.36
C ARG A 847 -9.24 16.29 27.34
N ILE A 848 -9.81 16.10 26.16
CA ILE A 848 -9.16 15.37 25.06
C ILE A 848 -8.08 16.29 24.46
N PRO A 849 -6.81 15.83 24.38
CA PRO A 849 -5.75 16.66 23.81
C PRO A 849 -5.99 17.01 22.34
N ALA A 850 -5.47 18.15 21.88
CA ALA A 850 -5.35 18.45 20.44
C ALA A 850 -4.68 17.29 19.70
N HIS A 851 -5.05 17.08 18.43
CA HIS A 851 -4.40 16.11 17.53
C HIS A 851 -4.11 14.76 18.19
N SER A 852 -5.15 14.07 18.66
CA SER A 852 -4.94 12.85 19.46
C SER A 852 -5.92 11.72 19.20
N VAL A 853 -5.42 10.48 19.33
CA VAL A 853 -6.20 9.24 19.39
C VAL A 853 -6.21 8.76 20.83
N ASN A 854 -7.39 8.51 21.37
CA ASN A 854 -7.60 8.24 22.78
C ASN A 854 -8.45 6.98 22.96
N VAL A 855 -8.08 6.13 23.91
CA VAL A 855 -8.94 5.07 24.40
C VAL A 855 -9.11 5.22 25.90
N LEU A 856 -10.35 5.41 26.34
CA LEU A 856 -10.72 5.40 27.74
C LEU A 856 -11.26 4.01 28.12
N VAL A 857 -10.60 3.38 29.08
CA VAL A 857 -10.98 2.07 29.62
C VAL A 857 -11.68 2.30 30.96
N MET A 858 -12.99 2.08 30.97
CA MET A 858 -13.86 2.26 32.12
C MET A 858 -14.29 0.90 32.68
N GLU A 859 -14.05 0.65 33.98
CA GLU A 859 -14.49 -0.58 34.64
C GLU A 859 -15.93 -0.43 35.15
N LYS A 860 -16.81 -1.40 34.86
CA LYS A 860 -18.21 -1.38 35.29
C LYS A 860 -18.31 -1.73 36.79
N GLU A 861 -18.94 -0.86 37.58
CA GLU A 861 -19.21 -1.12 39.00
C GLU A 861 -20.34 -2.14 39.14
N GLY A 862 -19.98 -3.42 39.25
CA GLY A 862 -20.88 -4.48 39.69
C GLY A 862 -21.61 -5.26 38.59
N ARG A 863 -20.92 -6.26 38.03
CA ARG A 863 -21.45 -7.63 37.93
C ARG A 863 -20.59 -8.55 38.80
N LYS A 864 -20.70 -8.44 40.13
CA LYS A 864 -20.20 -9.52 41.01
C LYS A 864 -20.91 -10.80 40.58
N SER A 865 -20.18 -11.80 40.09
CA SER A 865 -20.72 -13.15 39.96
C SER A 865 -21.30 -13.54 41.32
N LEU A 866 -22.62 -13.67 41.38
CA LEU A 866 -23.25 -14.44 42.43
C LEU A 866 -22.97 -15.91 42.11
N CYS A 867 -21.85 -16.39 42.64
CA CYS A 867 -21.36 -17.77 42.71
C CYS A 867 -21.14 -18.51 41.37
#